data_AF-A0A8T7HDD4-F1
#
_entry.id   AF-A0A8T7HDD4-F1
#
_cell.length_a   1.000
_cell.length_b   1.000
_cell.length_c   1.000
_cell.angle_alpha   90.00
_cell.angle_beta   90.00
_cell.angle_gamma   90.00
#
_symmetry.space_group_name_H-M   'P 1'
#
loop_
_entity.id
_entity.type
_entity.pdbx_description
1 polymer ?
#
loop_
_entity_poly.entity_id
_entity_poly.type
_entity_poly.pdbx_seq_one_letter_code
_entity_poly.pdbx_strand_id
1 'polypeptide(L)'
;MVQFGSGYNMPMDRDFDDHSTSGHNHDHGFAADPDATETKDIGIGMGDLGISMGLGPIPNVHAINTKLRPGSKKVELVFTGFGKGSGQGQTPGQYGFKQRQALVEMGKADQVDFTTHSTVGVMGLAGMDRSGNFSRESQDASLQEVKRAIEFAADVGKGGPVVVHTGEFQRSTNPKLSGNFELYAGEAEEQMFTVIDTRTGGVIAKERKNREVVRPVWLKADQDIPEKGVKKGDYIDYFDKKVTNLAERVPVYNKDTGEFETEKMRWKDVEGEAERLTDDAQRTWKAWKSRGADPNDKDFKKSFWTRFGKKNITEDNYKKEIQVTPEEAWVIQGFQTSMANAVGWAKYQSSGFEGTRKEIKQLKDMYVSAKASYENVLKKGNTDALNKLKSSIPSRLDSFGVTPEEKFEHEIIGDQIKQLQRQLDQQQQSASSQMAQAENSAEQIRNVESGDSYAIKEAAKAYAKAGIFAMRQSNRMEEKGLLKKPLTIALENLFPGSYGAHPEELMELVEHSRETMVQELTKSKEEKGYGYSEEKAKKIAAQHITTTLDTGHLNMWRKHWKTDPEKSMKENDEDYDQWMLDMVEKMAKKNMIGHVHIDDNYGYHDDHLAPGEGNAPIRKMLEVMKKNGYKGEMIVEPGADYYTDQNGFNSVEKTWRHLGIPMGNTGRNWAQVQNYWAGQNAPPYFLFGNLSPNPEEWKLWSGVPLE
;
A
#
# COMPACT_ATOMS: atom_id res chain seq x y z
N MET A 1 6.58 -70.18 29.02
CA MET A 1 7.65 -69.79 28.08
C MET A 1 6.99 -68.92 27.03
N VAL A 2 7.06 -67.59 27.19
CA VAL A 2 6.58 -66.61 26.21
C VAL A 2 7.61 -65.48 26.22
N GLN A 3 8.27 -65.29 25.09
CA GLN A 3 9.33 -64.33 24.86
C GLN A 3 8.68 -63.01 24.43
N PHE A 4 8.89 -61.94 25.20
CA PHE A 4 8.48 -60.58 24.82
C PHE A 4 9.50 -60.02 23.83
N GLY A 5 9.05 -59.72 22.60
CA GLY A 5 9.80 -58.91 21.65
C GLY A 5 9.61 -57.43 21.97
N SER A 6 10.70 -56.71 22.23
CA SER A 6 10.71 -55.26 22.42
C SER A 6 10.63 -54.55 21.07
N GLY A 7 9.41 -54.33 20.57
CA GLY A 7 9.15 -53.40 19.47
C GLY A 7 9.12 -51.96 20.01
N TYR A 8 10.29 -51.40 20.31
CA TYR A 8 10.46 -49.96 20.54
C TYR A 8 11.10 -49.38 19.29
N ASN A 9 10.29 -48.84 18.38
CA ASN A 9 10.79 -48.02 17.28
C ASN A 9 11.03 -46.61 17.81
N MET A 10 12.20 -46.04 17.50
CA MET A 10 12.57 -44.70 17.92
C MET A 10 11.83 -43.65 17.08
N PRO A 11 11.57 -42.43 17.60
CA PRO A 11 10.89 -41.36 16.85
C PRO A 11 11.64 -40.87 15.60
N MET A 12 12.87 -41.35 15.37
CA MET A 12 13.73 -41.00 14.24
C MET A 12 13.56 -41.92 13.02
N ASP A 13 12.73 -42.97 13.11
CA ASP A 13 12.46 -43.91 11.99
C ASP A 13 11.21 -43.53 11.17
N ARG A 14 10.78 -42.26 11.19
CA ARG A 14 9.76 -41.77 10.25
C ARG A 14 10.46 -41.20 9.02
N ASP A 15 10.69 -42.08 8.05
CA ASP A 15 11.01 -41.69 6.67
C ASP A 15 9.92 -40.74 6.15
N PHE A 16 10.21 -39.45 6.16
CA PHE A 16 9.53 -38.42 5.37
C PHE A 16 10.53 -37.91 4.33
N ASP A 17 10.88 -38.76 3.39
CA ASP A 17 11.59 -38.39 2.17
C ASP A 17 11.10 -39.29 1.02
N ASP A 18 10.03 -38.87 0.34
CA ASP A 18 9.73 -39.39 -1.01
C ASP A 18 9.33 -38.25 -1.97
N HIS A 19 10.19 -37.23 -2.01
CA HIS A 19 10.25 -36.28 -3.11
C HIS A 19 11.61 -36.36 -3.82
N SER A 20 11.96 -37.55 -4.32
CA SER A 20 12.91 -37.66 -5.42
C SER A 20 12.40 -38.66 -6.46
N THR A 21 12.34 -38.23 -7.70
CA THR A 21 12.02 -39.09 -8.83
C THR A 21 13.06 -40.19 -8.94
N SER A 22 12.56 -41.40 -9.15
CA SER A 22 13.29 -42.65 -9.31
C SER A 22 14.48 -42.53 -10.27
N GLY A 23 15.67 -42.68 -9.70
CA GLY A 23 16.90 -42.97 -10.42
C GLY A 23 17.96 -43.31 -9.39
N HIS A 24 17.97 -44.58 -8.96
CA HIS A 24 18.98 -45.20 -8.09
C HIS A 24 20.20 -44.33 -7.76
N ASN A 25 20.08 -43.50 -6.73
CA ASN A 25 21.23 -42.84 -6.13
C ASN A 25 21.44 -43.52 -4.78
N HIS A 26 22.35 -44.47 -4.76
CA HIS A 26 23.04 -44.81 -3.52
C HIS A 26 23.53 -43.48 -2.93
N ASP A 27 23.24 -43.24 -1.65
CA ASP A 27 23.90 -42.22 -0.85
C ASP A 27 25.40 -42.54 -0.81
N HIS A 28 26.09 -42.13 -1.87
CA HIS A 28 27.52 -41.94 -1.85
C HIS A 28 27.69 -40.63 -1.09
N GLY A 29 27.76 -40.74 0.23
CA GLY A 29 28.20 -39.66 1.09
C GLY A 29 29.36 -38.97 0.40
N PHE A 30 29.13 -37.70 0.03
CA PHE A 30 30.05 -36.93 -0.81
C PHE A 30 31.45 -37.15 -0.27
N ALA A 31 32.32 -37.78 -1.08
CA ALA A 31 33.72 -37.91 -0.73
C ALA A 31 34.21 -36.49 -0.45
N ALA A 32 34.56 -36.22 0.82
CA ALA A 32 34.97 -34.90 1.26
C ALA A 32 36.22 -34.55 0.46
N ASP A 33 36.06 -33.66 -0.52
CA ASP A 33 37.17 -32.98 -1.18
C ASP A 33 37.74 -32.02 -0.14
N PRO A 34 38.90 -32.34 0.46
CA PRO A 34 39.41 -31.60 1.62
C PRO A 34 39.75 -30.14 1.26
N ASP A 35 39.98 -29.86 -0.02
CA ASP A 35 40.30 -28.52 -0.53
C ASP A 35 39.06 -27.74 -0.98
N ALA A 36 37.86 -28.35 -1.01
CA ALA A 36 36.65 -27.65 -1.40
C ALA A 36 36.17 -26.70 -0.29
N THR A 37 36.02 -25.42 -0.61
CA THR A 37 35.57 -24.36 0.30
C THR A 37 34.17 -23.83 -0.01
N GLU A 38 33.60 -24.25 -1.14
CA GLU A 38 32.28 -23.90 -1.64
C GLU A 38 31.61 -25.10 -2.33
N THR A 39 30.28 -25.05 -2.44
CA THR A 39 29.51 -26.03 -3.21
C THR A 39 29.89 -25.96 -4.71
N LYS A 40 30.17 -27.11 -5.34
CA LYS A 40 30.63 -27.16 -6.74
C LYS A 40 29.58 -26.71 -7.77
N ASP A 41 28.30 -26.84 -7.45
CA ASP A 41 27.16 -26.54 -8.32
C ASP A 41 26.72 -25.07 -8.24
N ILE A 42 26.53 -24.54 -7.03
CA ILE A 42 25.97 -23.19 -6.82
C ILE A 42 27.01 -22.15 -6.38
N GLY A 43 28.26 -22.54 -6.09
CA GLY A 43 29.34 -21.63 -5.68
C GLY A 43 29.01 -20.82 -4.42
N ILE A 44 28.52 -21.49 -3.38
CA ILE A 44 28.25 -20.92 -2.06
C ILE A 44 29.16 -21.60 -1.05
N GLY A 45 29.95 -20.81 -0.32
CA GLY A 45 30.75 -21.26 0.81
C GLY A 45 30.16 -20.86 2.16
N MET A 46 30.75 -21.35 3.26
CA MET A 46 30.26 -21.03 4.61
C MET A 46 30.21 -19.52 4.90
N GLY A 47 31.22 -18.79 4.43
CA GLY A 47 31.34 -17.34 4.64
C GLY A 47 30.39 -16.49 3.80
N ASP A 48 29.66 -17.09 2.85
CA ASP A 48 28.69 -16.38 2.04
C ASP A 48 27.35 -16.18 2.77
N LEU A 49 27.04 -17.06 3.74
CA LEU A 49 25.84 -16.98 4.55
C LEU A 49 26.08 -16.14 5.81
N GLY A 50 25.13 -15.26 6.09
CA GLY A 50 25.01 -14.51 7.33
C GLY A 50 23.85 -14.99 8.19
N ILE A 51 23.60 -14.27 9.28
CA ILE A 51 22.50 -14.51 10.21
C ILE A 51 21.82 -13.20 10.60
N SER A 52 20.49 -13.19 10.70
CA SER A 52 19.75 -12.06 11.25
C SER A 52 19.62 -12.15 12.76
N MET A 53 19.66 -11.00 13.42
CA MET A 53 19.62 -10.92 14.87
C MET A 53 18.74 -9.77 15.34
N GLY A 54 17.62 -10.13 15.98
CA GLY A 54 16.71 -9.21 16.65
C GLY A 54 17.35 -8.45 17.82
N LEU A 55 17.29 -7.13 17.79
CA LEU A 55 17.71 -6.22 18.85
C LEU A 55 16.52 -5.92 19.79
N GLY A 56 16.29 -6.85 20.74
CA GLY A 56 15.27 -6.78 21.82
C GLY A 56 15.81 -7.27 23.18
N PRO A 57 15.00 -7.56 24.22
CA PRO A 57 15.26 -7.56 25.70
C PRO A 57 16.67 -7.42 26.28
N ILE A 58 17.69 -8.00 25.67
CA ILE A 58 19.10 -7.80 26.01
C ILE A 58 19.93 -7.43 24.77
N PRO A 59 19.97 -6.14 24.36
CA PRO A 59 21.00 -5.65 23.44
C PRO A 59 21.88 -4.62 24.13
N ASN A 60 23.10 -5.03 24.41
CA ASN A 60 24.25 -4.15 24.55
C ASN A 60 25.34 -4.66 23.60
N VAL A 61 26.40 -3.86 23.40
CA VAL A 61 27.52 -4.23 22.52
C VAL A 61 28.13 -5.60 22.91
N HIS A 62 28.14 -5.95 24.20
CA HIS A 62 28.66 -7.23 24.67
C HIS A 62 27.79 -8.43 24.26
N ALA A 63 26.46 -8.30 24.31
CA ALA A 63 25.53 -9.34 23.88
C ALA A 63 25.61 -9.58 22.37
N ILE A 64 25.85 -8.53 21.58
CA ILE A 64 26.15 -8.65 20.15
C ILE A 64 27.44 -9.44 19.98
N ASN A 65 28.52 -9.07 20.68
CA ASN A 65 29.80 -9.80 20.64
C ASN A 65 29.65 -11.30 20.93
N THR A 66 28.91 -11.67 21.98
CA THR A 66 28.71 -13.09 22.32
C THR A 66 28.02 -13.87 21.21
N LYS A 67 27.16 -13.21 20.43
CA LYS A 67 26.44 -13.79 19.29
C LYS A 67 27.26 -13.83 18.00
N LEU A 68 28.35 -13.08 17.90
CA LEU A 68 29.28 -13.12 16.75
C LEU A 68 30.26 -14.31 16.81
N ARG A 69 30.55 -14.81 18.02
CA ARG A 69 31.52 -15.89 18.26
C ARG A 69 31.35 -17.19 17.46
N PRO A 70 30.14 -17.63 17.08
CA PRO A 70 29.97 -18.83 16.27
C PRO A 70 30.60 -18.76 14.87
N GLY A 71 31.03 -17.57 14.43
CA GLY A 71 31.89 -17.42 13.24
C GLY A 71 31.16 -16.95 11.98
N SER A 72 29.96 -16.37 12.10
CA SER A 72 29.30 -15.73 10.96
C SER A 72 30.11 -14.53 10.46
N LYS A 73 30.32 -14.43 9.14
CA LYS A 73 31.01 -13.28 8.53
C LYS A 73 30.07 -12.11 8.22
N LYS A 74 28.76 -12.34 8.29
CA LYS A 74 27.73 -11.35 7.97
C LYS A 74 26.64 -11.39 9.02
N VAL A 75 26.31 -10.26 9.60
CA VAL A 75 25.25 -10.17 10.61
C VAL A 75 24.30 -9.04 10.28
N GLU A 76 23.03 -9.38 10.14
CA GLU A 76 21.99 -8.37 10.02
C GLU A 76 21.47 -7.97 11.40
N LEU A 77 21.53 -6.67 11.67
CA LEU A 77 21.02 -6.10 12.90
C LEU A 77 19.56 -5.69 12.70
N VAL A 78 18.64 -6.41 13.35
CA VAL A 78 17.19 -6.22 13.18
C VAL A 78 16.60 -5.39 14.30
N PHE A 79 16.09 -4.20 13.98
CA PHE A 79 15.43 -3.36 14.98
C PHE A 79 13.98 -3.79 15.18
N THR A 80 13.55 -3.93 16.43
CA THR A 80 12.16 -4.32 16.78
C THR A 80 11.37 -3.19 17.44
N GLY A 81 12.04 -2.11 17.86
CA GLY A 81 11.41 -0.94 18.45
C GLY A 81 10.96 0.09 17.41
N PHE A 82 9.97 0.91 17.77
CA PHE A 82 9.48 2.03 16.96
C PHE A 82 9.49 3.33 17.79
N GLY A 83 9.73 4.49 17.16
CA GLY A 83 9.71 5.79 17.83
C GLY A 83 10.79 5.91 18.93
N LYS A 84 10.37 6.09 20.18
CA LYS A 84 11.31 6.17 21.33
C LYS A 84 12.02 4.84 21.61
N GLY A 85 11.46 3.71 21.18
CA GLY A 85 11.89 2.37 21.55
C GLY A 85 11.67 2.05 23.04
N SER A 86 12.07 0.85 23.44
CA SER A 86 12.02 0.36 24.83
C SER A 86 13.22 -0.57 25.11
N GLY A 87 13.34 -1.08 26.34
CA GLY A 87 14.33 -2.13 26.63
C GLY A 87 14.05 -3.45 25.90
N GLN A 88 12.78 -3.70 25.54
CA GLN A 88 12.34 -4.92 24.86
C GLN A 88 12.37 -4.80 23.33
N GLY A 89 12.37 -3.57 22.80
CA GLY A 89 12.45 -3.32 21.37
C GLY A 89 13.25 -2.07 21.12
N GLN A 90 14.49 -2.25 20.64
CA GLN A 90 15.40 -1.14 20.46
C GLN A 90 15.22 -0.46 19.10
N THR A 91 15.62 0.81 19.03
CA THR A 91 15.61 1.60 17.79
C THR A 91 17.03 2.01 17.41
N PRO A 92 17.32 2.30 16.13
CA PRO A 92 18.66 2.74 15.72
C PRO A 92 19.17 3.93 16.54
N GLY A 93 18.28 4.87 16.89
CA GLY A 93 18.66 6.07 17.64
C GLY A 93 19.01 5.85 19.12
N GLN A 94 18.76 4.66 19.69
CA GLN A 94 19.20 4.35 21.06
C GLN A 94 20.70 4.00 21.13
N TYR A 95 21.31 3.66 19.99
CA TYR A 95 22.75 3.43 19.90
C TYR A 95 23.48 4.75 19.68
N GLY A 96 24.06 5.28 20.75
CA GLY A 96 24.90 6.47 20.70
C GLY A 96 26.22 6.25 19.93
N PHE A 97 26.96 7.34 19.73
CA PHE A 97 28.21 7.33 18.96
C PHE A 97 29.21 6.27 19.46
N LYS A 98 29.43 6.16 20.78
CA LYS A 98 30.39 5.20 21.35
C LYS A 98 29.97 3.75 21.09
N GLN A 99 28.68 3.44 21.20
CA GLN A 99 28.16 2.11 20.93
C GLN A 99 28.31 1.74 19.45
N ARG A 100 27.98 2.67 18.54
CA ARG A 100 28.18 2.46 17.09
C ARG A 100 29.65 2.27 16.74
N GLN A 101 30.53 3.09 17.31
CA GLN A 101 31.98 2.95 17.13
C GLN A 101 32.49 1.59 17.64
N ALA A 102 32.01 1.13 18.79
CA ALA A 102 32.37 -0.19 19.31
C ALA A 102 31.90 -1.33 18.39
N LEU A 103 30.72 -1.21 17.76
CA LEU A 103 30.26 -2.17 16.74
C LEU A 103 31.18 -2.16 15.50
N VAL A 104 31.62 -0.98 15.05
CA VAL A 104 32.58 -0.87 13.94
C VAL A 104 33.91 -1.55 14.28
N GLU A 105 34.42 -1.32 15.49
CA GLU A 105 35.68 -1.93 15.96
C GLU A 105 35.54 -3.45 16.11
N MET A 106 34.41 -3.91 16.62
CA MET A 106 34.09 -5.33 16.73
C MET A 106 34.00 -6.01 15.36
N GLY A 107 33.24 -5.44 14.42
CA GLY A 107 33.18 -5.98 13.05
C GLY A 107 34.54 -6.02 12.37
N LYS A 108 35.44 -5.08 12.67
CA LYS A 108 36.84 -5.14 12.18
C LYS A 108 37.65 -6.24 12.85
N ALA A 109 37.52 -6.41 14.17
CA ALA A 109 38.25 -7.40 14.95
C ALA A 109 37.83 -8.83 14.56
N ASP A 110 36.52 -9.04 14.42
CA ASP A 110 35.92 -10.35 14.15
C ASP A 110 35.73 -10.62 12.64
N GLN A 111 36.11 -9.67 11.78
CA GLN A 111 35.94 -9.74 10.32
C GLN A 111 34.48 -9.97 9.89
N VAL A 112 33.57 -9.26 10.54
CA VAL A 112 32.12 -9.30 10.31
C VAL A 112 31.66 -8.04 9.58
N ASP A 113 30.88 -8.23 8.51
CA ASP A 113 30.13 -7.17 7.85
C ASP A 113 28.72 -7.08 8.42
N PHE A 114 28.28 -5.86 8.74
CA PHE A 114 26.93 -5.61 9.25
C PHE A 114 26.01 -5.12 8.14
N THR A 115 24.82 -5.70 8.04
CA THR A 115 23.66 -5.11 7.35
C THR A 115 22.65 -4.63 8.39
N THR A 116 21.59 -3.96 7.94
CA THR A 116 20.62 -3.37 8.85
C THR A 116 19.22 -3.66 8.36
N HIS A 117 18.41 -4.25 9.21
CA HIS A 117 16.98 -4.27 9.00
C HIS A 117 16.37 -3.06 9.69
N SER A 118 15.54 -2.31 9.01
CA SER A 118 14.76 -1.24 9.65
C SER A 118 13.80 -1.83 10.69
N THR A 119 13.04 -1.00 11.39
CA THR A 119 12.12 -1.56 12.39
C THR A 119 11.07 -2.46 11.74
N VAL A 120 10.91 -3.69 12.24
CA VAL A 120 9.83 -4.60 11.79
C VAL A 120 8.43 -4.03 12.07
N GLY A 121 8.34 -2.98 12.90
CA GLY A 121 7.11 -2.23 13.15
C GLY A 121 6.69 -1.30 12.00
N VAL A 122 7.54 -1.07 11.01
CA VAL A 122 7.15 -0.39 9.76
C VAL A 122 6.61 -1.42 8.80
N MET A 123 5.33 -1.30 8.43
CA MET A 123 4.62 -2.20 7.52
C MET A 123 4.27 -1.41 6.24
N GLY A 124 5.23 -1.31 5.32
CA GLY A 124 5.12 -0.47 4.13
C GLY A 124 5.24 1.05 4.41
N LEU A 125 5.28 1.83 3.34
CA LEU A 125 5.47 3.29 3.36
C LEU A 125 4.31 4.09 2.73
N ALA A 126 3.21 3.45 2.34
CA ALA A 126 2.01 4.13 1.85
C ALA A 126 1.35 5.04 2.89
N GLY A 127 1.56 4.78 4.19
CA GLY A 127 1.04 5.60 5.28
C GLY A 127 -0.37 5.23 5.75
N MET A 128 -0.79 3.98 5.52
CA MET A 128 -2.08 3.47 5.99
C MET A 128 -2.12 3.43 7.52
N ASP A 129 -3.15 4.04 8.11
CA ASP A 129 -3.44 3.96 9.54
C ASP A 129 -4.33 2.76 9.87
N ARG A 130 -4.60 2.54 11.17
CA ARG A 130 -5.45 1.43 11.63
C ARG A 130 -6.90 1.51 11.15
N SER A 131 -7.38 2.69 10.79
CA SER A 131 -8.73 2.90 10.25
C SER A 131 -8.78 2.68 8.73
N GLY A 132 -7.62 2.51 8.09
CA GLY A 132 -7.45 2.35 6.66
C GLY A 132 -7.36 3.66 5.88
N ASN A 133 -7.24 4.81 6.55
CA ASN A 133 -6.92 6.07 5.89
C ASN A 133 -5.42 6.14 5.61
N PHE A 134 -5.04 6.89 4.60
CA PHE A 134 -3.64 7.16 4.30
C PHE A 134 -3.29 8.56 4.83
N SER A 135 -2.43 8.63 5.85
CA SER A 135 -2.04 9.91 6.46
C SER A 135 -0.57 10.21 6.21
N ARG A 136 -0.28 11.48 5.91
CA ARG A 136 1.10 11.97 5.77
C ARG A 136 1.89 11.84 7.07
N GLU A 137 1.21 11.92 8.21
CA GLU A 137 1.81 11.75 9.54
C GLU A 137 2.32 10.31 9.72
N SER A 138 1.49 9.32 9.43
CA SER A 138 1.90 7.91 9.50
C SER A 138 3.01 7.58 8.52
N GLN A 139 2.90 8.08 7.28
CA GLN A 139 3.97 7.93 6.28
C GLN A 139 5.29 8.57 6.74
N ASP A 140 5.26 9.80 7.27
CA ASP A 140 6.48 10.46 7.73
C ASP A 140 7.08 9.71 8.92
N ALA A 141 6.27 9.26 9.88
CA ALA A 141 6.74 8.45 11.01
C ALA A 141 7.50 7.20 10.53
N SER A 142 6.92 6.42 9.61
CA SER A 142 7.61 5.25 9.03
C SER A 142 8.87 5.63 8.27
N LEU A 143 8.82 6.70 7.45
CA LEU A 143 9.98 7.17 6.69
C LEU A 143 11.11 7.67 7.61
N GLN A 144 10.80 8.28 8.76
CA GLN A 144 11.82 8.67 9.74
C GLN A 144 12.50 7.45 10.36
N GLU A 145 11.77 6.37 10.66
CA GLU A 145 12.38 5.14 11.15
C GLU A 145 13.33 4.51 10.12
N VAL A 146 12.93 4.47 8.85
CA VAL A 146 13.80 4.02 7.76
C VAL A 146 15.04 4.91 7.65
N LYS A 147 14.91 6.24 7.73
CA LYS A 147 16.07 7.16 7.72
C LYS A 147 17.03 6.93 8.87
N ARG A 148 16.51 6.69 10.08
CA ARG A 148 17.32 6.38 11.26
C ARG A 148 18.11 5.07 11.06
N ALA A 149 17.50 4.08 10.40
CA ALA A 149 18.17 2.84 10.03
C ALA A 149 19.26 3.07 8.96
N ILE A 150 19.01 3.91 7.96
CA ILE A 150 20.02 4.30 6.94
C ILE A 150 21.24 4.97 7.60
N GLU A 151 21.01 5.90 8.54
CA GLU A 151 22.12 6.54 9.27
C GLU A 151 22.91 5.54 10.12
N PHE A 152 22.22 4.58 10.75
CA PHE A 152 22.86 3.50 11.48
C PHE A 152 23.69 2.59 10.57
N ALA A 153 23.16 2.18 9.41
CA ALA A 153 23.89 1.40 8.43
C ALA A 153 25.12 2.16 7.89
N ALA A 154 25.00 3.49 7.69
CA ALA A 154 26.14 4.33 7.32
C ALA A 154 27.22 4.33 8.41
N ASP A 155 26.84 4.45 9.68
CA ASP A 155 27.77 4.51 10.79
C ASP A 155 28.42 3.15 11.10
N VAL A 156 27.65 2.06 11.09
CA VAL A 156 28.07 0.73 11.58
C VAL A 156 28.50 -0.17 10.43
N GLY A 157 27.61 -0.42 9.47
CA GLY A 157 27.88 -1.26 8.30
C GLY A 157 28.83 -0.60 7.29
N LYS A 158 29.00 0.73 7.38
CA LYS A 158 29.73 1.55 6.40
C LYS A 158 29.18 1.41 4.98
N GLY A 159 27.86 1.19 4.89
CA GLY A 159 27.20 0.83 3.64
C GLY A 159 26.24 -0.34 3.79
N GLY A 160 25.56 -0.69 2.70
CA GLY A 160 24.82 -1.96 2.58
C GLY A 160 23.31 -1.82 2.44
N PRO A 161 22.64 -2.97 2.30
CA PRO A 161 21.18 -3.01 2.30
C PRO A 161 20.64 -2.57 3.65
N VAL A 162 19.54 -1.82 3.57
CA VAL A 162 18.67 -1.44 4.66
C VAL A 162 17.31 -2.04 4.34
N VAL A 163 16.97 -3.13 5.02
CA VAL A 163 15.75 -3.89 4.74
C VAL A 163 14.53 -3.16 5.27
N VAL A 164 13.47 -3.11 4.47
CA VAL A 164 12.20 -2.46 4.80
C VAL A 164 11.07 -3.36 4.36
N HIS A 165 10.24 -3.80 5.32
CA HIS A 165 9.03 -4.55 5.00
C HIS A 165 8.13 -3.77 4.05
N THR A 166 7.56 -4.48 3.07
CA THR A 166 6.38 -4.02 2.34
C THR A 166 5.11 -4.31 3.14
N GLY A 167 3.97 -4.46 2.47
CA GLY A 167 2.65 -4.55 3.10
C GLY A 167 1.93 -3.21 3.11
N GLU A 168 1.97 -2.51 1.97
CA GLU A 168 1.53 -1.12 1.81
C GLU A 168 0.08 -0.88 2.23
N PHE A 169 -0.78 -1.86 1.96
CA PHE A 169 -2.18 -1.88 2.34
C PHE A 169 -2.72 -3.31 2.27
N GLN A 170 -3.80 -3.56 3.02
CA GLN A 170 -4.50 -4.83 2.99
C GLN A 170 -5.38 -4.93 1.75
N ARG A 171 -5.33 -6.06 1.04
CA ARG A 171 -6.12 -6.31 -0.18
C ARG A 171 -6.47 -7.79 -0.34
N SER A 172 -7.44 -8.07 -1.21
CA SER A 172 -7.68 -9.41 -1.75
C SER A 172 -6.59 -9.83 -2.74
N THR A 173 -6.64 -11.04 -3.29
CA THR A 173 -5.85 -11.37 -4.49
C THR A 173 -6.23 -10.45 -5.67
N ASN A 174 -5.22 -10.02 -6.43
CA ASN A 174 -5.41 -9.19 -7.62
C ASN A 174 -5.53 -10.11 -8.86
N PRO A 175 -6.60 -10.01 -9.67
CA PRO A 175 -6.81 -10.88 -10.83
C PRO A 175 -5.74 -10.75 -11.93
N LYS A 176 -4.89 -9.72 -11.86
CA LYS A 176 -3.77 -9.51 -12.79
C LYS A 176 -2.50 -10.29 -12.40
N LEU A 177 -2.44 -10.88 -11.20
CA LEU A 177 -1.28 -11.64 -10.77
C LEU A 177 -1.20 -12.95 -11.56
N SER A 178 0.01 -13.30 -11.99
CA SER A 178 0.29 -14.60 -12.58
C SER A 178 0.31 -15.69 -11.52
N GLY A 179 -0.21 -16.86 -11.88
CA GLY A 179 -0.39 -17.98 -10.95
C GLY A 179 -1.86 -18.22 -10.64
N ASN A 180 -2.14 -19.36 -10.01
CA ASN A 180 -3.49 -19.82 -9.74
C ASN A 180 -3.85 -19.57 -8.27
N PHE A 181 -4.08 -18.31 -7.88
CA PHE A 181 -4.26 -17.94 -6.47
C PHE A 181 -5.70 -17.58 -6.08
N GLU A 182 -6.08 -17.89 -4.85
CA GLU A 182 -7.30 -17.41 -4.16
C GLU A 182 -7.06 -17.39 -2.64
N LEU A 183 -7.30 -16.23 -1.99
CA LEU A 183 -7.05 -16.09 -0.55
C LEU A 183 -8.07 -16.87 0.28
N TYR A 184 -9.32 -16.88 -0.18
CA TYR A 184 -10.43 -17.62 0.42
C TYR A 184 -11.51 -17.91 -0.63
N ALA A 185 -12.25 -19.00 -0.46
CA ALA A 185 -13.28 -19.41 -1.41
C ALA A 185 -14.33 -18.31 -1.63
N GLY A 186 -14.56 -17.94 -2.89
CA GLY A 186 -15.53 -16.89 -3.25
C GLY A 186 -15.00 -15.46 -3.09
N GLU A 187 -13.70 -15.29 -2.86
CA GLU A 187 -13.05 -13.97 -2.71
C GLU A 187 -13.36 -13.03 -3.87
N ALA A 188 -13.41 -13.54 -5.11
CA ALA A 188 -13.66 -12.71 -6.30
C ALA A 188 -15.01 -11.96 -6.23
N GLU A 189 -16.04 -12.56 -5.63
CA GLU A 189 -17.35 -11.93 -5.49
C GLU A 189 -17.40 -11.00 -4.27
N GLU A 190 -16.74 -11.37 -3.17
CA GLU A 190 -16.75 -10.60 -1.92
C GLU A 190 -15.62 -9.57 -1.80
N GLN A 191 -14.78 -9.44 -2.82
CA GLN A 191 -13.60 -8.59 -2.83
C GLN A 191 -13.96 -7.18 -2.35
N MET A 192 -13.25 -6.74 -1.31
CA MET A 192 -13.37 -5.37 -0.82
C MET A 192 -12.57 -4.43 -1.71
N PHE A 193 -13.10 -3.24 -1.92
CA PHE A 193 -12.37 -2.13 -2.51
C PHE A 193 -12.48 -0.89 -1.64
N THR A 194 -11.50 -0.01 -1.78
CA THR A 194 -11.45 1.26 -1.06
C THR A 194 -11.30 2.41 -2.05
N VAL A 195 -11.96 3.53 -1.79
CA VAL A 195 -11.85 4.77 -2.56
C VAL A 195 -11.45 5.91 -1.62
N ILE A 196 -10.50 6.72 -2.04
CA ILE A 196 -9.83 7.72 -1.21
C ILE A 196 -10.09 9.13 -1.74
N ASP A 197 -10.24 10.11 -0.83
CA ASP A 197 -10.14 11.54 -1.15
C ASP A 197 -8.67 11.92 -1.22
N THR A 198 -8.19 12.20 -2.43
CA THR A 198 -6.78 12.50 -2.70
C THR A 198 -6.23 13.71 -1.96
N ARG A 199 -7.09 14.62 -1.48
CA ARG A 199 -6.67 15.83 -0.75
C ARG A 199 -6.27 15.51 0.69
N THR A 200 -6.99 14.57 1.32
CA THR A 200 -6.85 14.25 2.74
C THR A 200 -6.24 12.87 2.97
N GLY A 201 -6.30 11.98 1.98
CA GLY A 201 -5.99 10.56 2.13
C GLY A 201 -7.06 9.78 2.91
N GLY A 202 -8.20 10.40 3.20
CA GLY A 202 -9.31 9.79 3.93
C GLY A 202 -10.14 8.86 3.06
N VAL A 203 -10.62 7.76 3.65
CA VAL A 203 -11.52 6.82 3.00
C VAL A 203 -12.88 7.46 2.75
N ILE A 204 -13.31 7.50 1.49
CA ILE A 204 -14.65 7.90 1.07
C ILE A 204 -15.60 6.71 1.15
N ALA A 205 -15.16 5.55 0.64
CA ALA A 205 -15.95 4.33 0.61
C ALA A 205 -15.04 3.10 0.81
N LYS A 206 -15.56 2.13 1.55
CA LYS A 206 -14.97 0.79 1.70
C LYS A 206 -16.09 -0.23 1.63
N GLU A 207 -16.21 -0.89 0.49
CA GLU A 207 -17.38 -1.71 0.14
C GLU A 207 -16.94 -3.02 -0.54
N ARG A 208 -17.86 -3.97 -0.69
CA ARG A 208 -17.64 -5.24 -1.39
C ARG A 208 -18.19 -5.19 -2.82
N LYS A 209 -17.53 -5.87 -3.77
CA LYS A 209 -17.96 -5.91 -5.18
C LYS A 209 -19.35 -6.53 -5.38
N ASN A 210 -19.76 -7.50 -4.55
CA ASN A 210 -21.11 -8.08 -4.60
C ASN A 210 -22.24 -7.15 -4.13
N ARG A 211 -21.93 -5.95 -3.62
CA ARG A 211 -22.96 -5.01 -3.19
C ARG A 211 -23.69 -4.41 -4.38
N GLU A 212 -24.95 -4.81 -4.57
CA GLU A 212 -25.84 -4.17 -5.53
C GLU A 212 -26.16 -2.73 -5.11
N VAL A 213 -26.24 -1.82 -6.09
CA VAL A 213 -26.62 -0.42 -5.83
C VAL A 213 -27.73 0.01 -6.76
N VAL A 214 -28.75 0.66 -6.21
CA VAL A 214 -29.86 1.20 -6.99
C VAL A 214 -29.46 2.56 -7.57
N ARG A 215 -29.67 2.72 -8.88
CA ARG A 215 -29.38 3.94 -9.64
C ARG A 215 -30.51 4.27 -10.60
N PRO A 216 -30.71 5.56 -10.94
CA PRO A 216 -31.65 5.93 -12.00
C PRO A 216 -31.16 5.39 -13.35
N VAL A 217 -32.10 4.89 -14.17
CA VAL A 217 -31.81 4.58 -15.57
C VAL A 217 -31.72 5.90 -16.33
N TRP A 218 -30.57 6.20 -16.92
CA TRP A 218 -30.34 7.45 -17.64
C TRP A 218 -30.88 7.40 -19.08
N LEU A 219 -31.56 8.46 -19.51
CA LEU A 219 -32.15 8.57 -20.85
C LEU A 219 -31.07 8.61 -21.94
N LYS A 220 -31.21 7.74 -22.94
CA LYS A 220 -30.31 7.63 -24.10
C LYS A 220 -31.11 7.61 -25.39
N ALA A 221 -30.49 8.07 -26.48
CA ALA A 221 -31.06 8.00 -27.80
C ALA A 221 -31.18 6.54 -28.28
N ASP A 222 -32.37 6.16 -28.74
CA ASP A 222 -32.70 4.84 -29.29
C ASP A 222 -32.27 4.67 -30.75
N GLN A 223 -32.09 5.79 -31.45
CA GLN A 223 -31.67 5.89 -32.85
C GLN A 223 -30.72 7.08 -33.08
N ASP A 224 -30.11 7.13 -34.26
CA ASP A 224 -29.32 8.29 -34.68
C ASP A 224 -30.24 9.48 -34.98
N ILE A 225 -29.86 10.68 -34.52
CA ILE A 225 -30.54 11.95 -34.81
C ILE A 225 -29.49 12.90 -35.41
N PRO A 226 -29.19 12.78 -36.73
CA PRO A 226 -28.09 13.50 -37.37
C PRO A 226 -28.19 15.02 -37.25
N GLU A 227 -29.40 15.57 -37.33
CA GLU A 227 -29.70 17.00 -37.22
C GLU A 227 -29.32 17.61 -35.85
N LYS A 228 -29.28 16.79 -34.80
CA LYS A 228 -28.85 17.19 -33.44
C LYS A 228 -27.44 16.68 -33.10
N GLY A 229 -26.75 16.01 -34.04
CA GLY A 229 -25.44 15.40 -33.82
C GLY A 229 -25.45 14.27 -32.77
N VAL A 230 -26.61 13.64 -32.56
CA VAL A 230 -26.82 12.55 -31.61
C VAL A 230 -26.72 11.22 -32.35
N LYS A 231 -25.99 10.27 -31.79
CA LYS A 231 -25.95 8.87 -32.24
C LYS A 231 -26.72 7.99 -31.27
N LYS A 232 -27.20 6.84 -31.74
CA LYS A 232 -27.80 5.81 -30.90
C LYS A 232 -26.87 5.50 -29.72
N GLY A 233 -27.43 5.54 -28.51
CA GLY A 233 -26.72 5.31 -27.26
C GLY A 233 -26.13 6.57 -26.59
N ASP A 234 -26.11 7.73 -27.27
CA ASP A 234 -25.75 9.00 -26.64
C ASP A 234 -26.77 9.38 -25.56
N TYR A 235 -26.32 10.00 -24.47
CA TYR A 235 -27.22 10.62 -23.50
C TYR A 235 -27.93 11.81 -24.12
N ILE A 236 -29.22 11.94 -23.84
CA ILE A 236 -30.05 13.04 -24.32
C ILE A 236 -30.91 13.60 -23.18
N ASP A 237 -31.32 14.85 -23.30
CA ASP A 237 -32.36 15.42 -22.45
C ASP A 237 -33.76 15.02 -22.96
N TYR A 238 -34.82 15.46 -22.26
CA TYR A 238 -36.20 15.22 -22.67
C TYR A 238 -36.62 15.92 -23.99
N PHE A 239 -35.69 16.61 -24.67
CA PHE A 239 -35.88 17.31 -25.93
C PHE A 239 -34.92 16.80 -27.03
N ASP A 240 -34.38 15.59 -26.86
CA ASP A 240 -33.41 14.90 -27.70
C ASP A 240 -32.12 15.68 -27.99
N LYS A 241 -31.77 16.64 -27.12
CA LYS A 241 -30.50 17.33 -27.23
C LYS A 241 -29.41 16.47 -26.60
N LYS A 242 -28.29 16.32 -27.30
CA LYS A 242 -27.12 15.61 -26.78
C LYS A 242 -26.65 16.20 -25.45
N VAL A 243 -26.57 15.36 -24.43
CA VAL A 243 -26.01 15.69 -23.11
C VAL A 243 -24.56 15.21 -23.08
N THR A 244 -23.63 16.16 -23.10
CA THR A 244 -22.19 15.87 -23.00
C THR A 244 -21.67 15.98 -21.58
N ASN A 245 -22.32 16.79 -20.74
CA ASN A 245 -22.00 16.94 -19.33
C ASN A 245 -22.72 15.85 -18.51
N LEU A 246 -21.98 14.93 -17.90
CA LEU A 246 -22.55 13.84 -17.10
C LEU A 246 -23.37 14.34 -15.90
N ALA A 247 -23.16 15.58 -15.47
CA ALA A 247 -23.96 16.25 -14.43
C ALA A 247 -25.40 16.58 -14.85
N GLU A 248 -25.67 16.61 -16.16
CA GLU A 248 -26.93 17.07 -16.74
C GLU A 248 -27.77 15.90 -17.29
N ARG A 249 -27.36 14.66 -17.03
CA ARG A 249 -28.13 13.47 -17.42
C ARG A 249 -29.53 13.52 -16.78
N VAL A 250 -30.53 13.09 -17.54
CA VAL A 250 -31.92 12.99 -17.06
C VAL A 250 -32.34 11.52 -16.98
N PRO A 251 -33.10 11.12 -15.95
CA PRO A 251 -33.57 9.75 -15.83
C PRO A 251 -34.65 9.42 -16.88
N VAL A 252 -34.88 8.15 -17.13
CA VAL A 252 -36.02 7.67 -17.91
C VAL A 252 -37.29 7.85 -17.09
N TYR A 253 -38.29 8.51 -17.67
CA TYR A 253 -39.62 8.68 -17.08
C TYR A 253 -40.60 7.68 -17.70
N ASN A 254 -41.15 6.79 -16.89
CA ASN A 254 -42.13 5.83 -17.33
C ASN A 254 -43.54 6.47 -17.26
N LYS A 255 -44.15 6.67 -18.43
CA LYS A 255 -45.46 7.34 -18.53
C LYS A 255 -46.61 6.48 -18.00
N ASP A 256 -46.47 5.16 -18.02
CA ASP A 256 -47.53 4.23 -17.62
C ASP A 256 -47.62 4.12 -16.10
N THR A 257 -46.48 4.12 -15.41
CA THR A 257 -46.42 4.09 -13.94
C THR A 257 -46.39 5.49 -13.31
N GLY A 258 -45.96 6.50 -14.07
CA GLY A 258 -45.74 7.86 -13.56
C GLY A 258 -44.47 7.99 -12.71
N GLU A 259 -43.59 6.99 -12.73
CA GLU A 259 -42.37 6.93 -11.92
C GLU A 259 -41.10 7.05 -12.78
N PHE A 260 -40.00 7.46 -12.15
CA PHE A 260 -38.68 7.41 -12.79
C PHE A 260 -38.09 6.01 -12.66
N GLU A 261 -37.57 5.48 -13.77
CA GLU A 261 -37.02 4.13 -13.78
C GLU A 261 -35.71 4.06 -12.99
N THR A 262 -35.57 2.98 -12.23
CA THR A 262 -34.35 2.67 -11.49
C THR A 262 -33.92 1.25 -11.80
N GLU A 263 -32.60 1.01 -11.77
CA GLU A 263 -32.01 -0.30 -11.96
C GLU A 263 -31.08 -0.63 -10.79
N LYS A 264 -30.96 -1.92 -10.51
CA LYS A 264 -29.95 -2.45 -9.59
C LYS A 264 -28.68 -2.72 -10.40
N MET A 265 -27.67 -1.89 -10.21
CA MET A 265 -26.36 -2.09 -10.81
C MET A 265 -25.57 -3.13 -10.01
N ARG A 266 -24.98 -4.07 -10.73
CA ARG A 266 -23.98 -5.04 -10.25
C ARG A 266 -22.58 -4.56 -10.62
N TRP A 267 -21.56 -5.23 -10.08
CA TRP A 267 -20.16 -4.88 -10.36
C TRP A 267 -19.83 -4.79 -11.86
N LYS A 268 -20.35 -5.73 -12.67
CA LYS A 268 -20.17 -5.72 -14.12
C LYS A 268 -20.75 -4.48 -14.80
N ASP A 269 -21.86 -3.94 -14.29
CA ASP A 269 -22.46 -2.71 -14.80
C ASP A 269 -21.61 -1.49 -14.43
N VAL A 270 -20.97 -1.53 -13.25
CA VAL A 270 -20.02 -0.51 -12.78
C VAL A 270 -18.74 -0.54 -13.62
N GLU A 271 -18.22 -1.70 -14.00
CA GLU A 271 -17.09 -1.84 -14.92
C GLU A 271 -17.40 -1.17 -16.27
N GLY A 272 -18.57 -1.43 -16.84
CA GLY A 272 -19.01 -0.76 -18.07
C GLY A 272 -19.20 0.75 -17.93
N GLU A 273 -19.58 1.26 -16.75
CA GLU A 273 -19.59 2.71 -16.51
C GLU A 273 -18.16 3.27 -16.39
N ALA A 274 -17.24 2.55 -15.75
CA ALA A 274 -15.85 2.98 -15.59
C ALA A 274 -15.16 3.19 -16.95
N GLU A 275 -15.41 2.30 -17.92
CA GLU A 275 -14.96 2.46 -19.30
C GLU A 275 -15.53 3.74 -19.95
N ARG A 276 -16.82 4.03 -19.74
CA ARG A 276 -17.44 5.26 -20.26
C ARG A 276 -16.89 6.52 -19.62
N LEU A 277 -16.69 6.51 -18.30
CA LEU A 277 -16.08 7.63 -17.57
C LEU A 277 -14.64 7.84 -18.03
N THR A 278 -13.92 6.77 -18.32
CA THR A 278 -12.59 6.82 -18.94
C THR A 278 -12.64 7.50 -20.30
N ASP A 279 -13.55 7.10 -21.19
CA ASP A 279 -13.72 7.73 -22.50
C ASP A 279 -14.07 9.21 -22.40
N ASP A 280 -14.95 9.58 -21.47
CA ASP A 280 -15.31 10.98 -21.21
C ASP A 280 -14.12 11.79 -20.69
N ALA A 281 -13.33 11.22 -19.77
CA ALA A 281 -12.11 11.83 -19.26
C ALA A 281 -11.08 12.06 -20.37
N GLN A 282 -10.84 11.05 -21.22
CA GLN A 282 -9.91 11.14 -22.36
C GLN A 282 -10.38 12.17 -23.39
N ARG A 283 -11.69 12.20 -23.71
CA ARG A 283 -12.27 13.21 -24.62
C ARG A 283 -12.13 14.62 -24.05
N THR A 284 -12.44 14.80 -22.78
CA THR A 284 -12.33 16.10 -22.09
C THR A 284 -10.89 16.59 -22.07
N TRP A 285 -9.95 15.71 -21.74
CA TRP A 285 -8.52 16.01 -21.77
C TRP A 285 -8.04 16.40 -23.17
N LYS A 286 -8.42 15.66 -24.22
CA LYS A 286 -8.08 16.01 -25.61
C LYS A 286 -8.63 17.36 -26.03
N ALA A 287 -9.89 17.65 -25.67
CA ALA A 287 -10.49 18.94 -25.97
C ALA A 287 -9.70 20.08 -25.28
N TRP A 288 -9.28 19.90 -24.03
CA TRP A 288 -8.42 20.85 -23.32
C TRP A 288 -7.04 20.99 -23.97
N LYS A 289 -6.40 19.88 -24.37
CA LYS A 289 -5.13 19.90 -25.12
C LYS A 289 -5.25 20.65 -26.44
N SER A 290 -6.32 20.45 -27.19
CA SER A 290 -6.55 21.15 -28.47
C SER A 290 -6.73 22.66 -28.32
N ARG A 291 -7.11 23.14 -27.12
CA ARG A 291 -7.21 24.56 -26.78
C ARG A 291 -5.91 25.15 -26.23
N GLY A 292 -4.80 24.41 -26.31
CA GLY A 292 -3.48 24.85 -25.85
C GLY A 292 -3.09 24.40 -24.44
N ALA A 293 -3.90 23.57 -23.79
CA ALA A 293 -3.61 23.01 -22.47
C ALA A 293 -3.34 24.08 -21.38
N ASP A 294 -4.04 25.21 -21.43
CA ASP A 294 -3.88 26.28 -20.45
C ASP A 294 -4.20 25.75 -19.04
N PRO A 295 -3.24 25.76 -18.09
CA PRO A 295 -3.49 25.39 -16.70
C PRO A 295 -4.54 26.26 -15.99
N ASN A 296 -4.96 27.38 -16.60
CA ASN A 296 -6.00 28.28 -16.11
C ASN A 296 -7.33 28.20 -16.87
N ASP A 297 -7.48 27.24 -17.79
CA ASP A 297 -8.75 26.96 -18.47
C ASP A 297 -9.85 26.69 -17.42
N LYS A 298 -10.82 27.61 -17.35
CA LYS A 298 -11.91 27.56 -16.36
C LYS A 298 -12.84 26.37 -16.60
N ASP A 299 -13.03 25.97 -17.85
CA ASP A 299 -13.94 24.88 -18.21
C ASP A 299 -13.31 23.54 -17.83
N PHE A 300 -12.01 23.37 -18.10
CA PHE A 300 -11.27 22.19 -17.66
C PHE A 300 -11.16 22.11 -16.13
N LYS A 301 -10.89 23.23 -15.45
CA LYS A 301 -10.86 23.27 -13.97
C LYS A 301 -12.19 22.91 -13.32
N LYS A 302 -13.31 23.26 -13.96
CA LYS A 302 -14.66 22.90 -13.48
C LYS A 302 -15.05 21.47 -13.82
N SER A 303 -14.40 20.83 -14.79
CA SER A 303 -14.68 19.44 -15.15
C SER A 303 -14.32 18.48 -14.01
N PHE A 304 -14.96 17.30 -14.00
CA PHE A 304 -14.61 16.20 -13.09
C PHE A 304 -13.20 15.66 -13.32
N TRP A 305 -12.63 15.91 -14.50
CA TRP A 305 -11.41 15.29 -14.99
C TRP A 305 -10.18 16.19 -14.81
N THR A 306 -10.30 17.27 -14.03
CA THR A 306 -9.21 18.20 -13.73
C THR A 306 -7.97 17.49 -13.16
N ARG A 307 -8.15 16.36 -12.44
CA ARG A 307 -7.06 15.52 -11.92
C ARG A 307 -6.12 14.97 -12.99
N PHE A 308 -6.56 14.90 -14.25
CA PHE A 308 -5.77 14.47 -15.39
C PHE A 308 -5.04 15.63 -16.12
N GLY A 309 -5.11 16.85 -15.59
CA GLY A 309 -4.36 18.02 -16.09
C GLY A 309 -2.86 18.01 -15.79
N LYS A 310 -2.23 16.84 -15.69
CA LYS A 310 -0.82 16.71 -15.30
C LYS A 310 0.11 16.88 -16.51
N LYS A 311 1.28 17.51 -16.30
CA LYS A 311 2.26 17.77 -17.38
C LYS A 311 2.87 16.51 -18.00
N ASN A 312 2.95 15.42 -17.23
CA ASN A 312 3.54 14.15 -17.67
C ASN A 312 2.60 13.29 -18.53
N ILE A 313 1.35 13.71 -18.71
CA ILE A 313 0.41 13.06 -19.62
C ILE A 313 0.56 13.71 -21.00
N THR A 314 0.88 12.90 -21.99
CA THR A 314 1.18 13.26 -23.38
C THR A 314 0.23 12.54 -24.34
N GLU A 315 0.23 12.93 -25.62
CA GLU A 315 -0.57 12.23 -26.65
C GLU A 315 -0.17 10.76 -26.83
N ASP A 316 1.05 10.39 -26.44
CA ASP A 316 1.55 9.02 -26.59
C ASP A 316 1.10 8.11 -25.43
N ASN A 317 0.86 8.67 -24.23
CA ASN A 317 0.55 7.88 -23.04
C ASN A 317 -0.84 8.14 -22.44
N TYR A 318 -1.62 9.13 -22.90
CA TYR A 318 -2.88 9.51 -22.24
C TYR A 318 -3.87 8.36 -22.11
N LYS A 319 -3.93 7.41 -23.05
CA LYS A 319 -4.81 6.25 -22.94
C LYS A 319 -4.45 5.36 -21.75
N LYS A 320 -3.17 5.27 -21.41
CA LYS A 320 -2.68 4.50 -20.27
C LYS A 320 -2.89 5.27 -18.96
N GLU A 321 -2.62 6.57 -18.97
CA GLU A 321 -2.62 7.42 -17.78
C GLU A 321 -4.02 7.93 -17.37
N ILE A 322 -4.94 8.06 -18.32
CA ILE A 322 -6.31 8.53 -18.09
C ILE A 322 -7.22 7.32 -18.08
N GLN A 323 -7.39 6.76 -16.89
CA GLN A 323 -8.24 5.62 -16.59
C GLN A 323 -9.08 5.95 -15.35
N VAL A 324 -10.35 5.59 -15.39
CA VAL A 324 -11.26 5.62 -14.24
C VAL A 324 -11.51 4.18 -13.86
N THR A 325 -11.18 3.80 -12.63
CA THR A 325 -11.36 2.41 -12.20
C THR A 325 -12.84 2.13 -11.85
N PRO A 326 -13.28 0.86 -11.86
CA PRO A 326 -14.63 0.50 -11.41
C PRO A 326 -14.95 0.98 -9.98
N GLU A 327 -13.96 0.92 -9.09
CA GLU A 327 -14.06 1.42 -7.71
C GLU A 327 -14.38 2.92 -7.69
N GLU A 328 -13.67 3.71 -8.50
CA GLU A 328 -13.90 5.14 -8.62
C GLU A 328 -15.27 5.42 -9.25
N ALA A 329 -15.65 4.71 -10.31
CA ALA A 329 -16.93 4.85 -10.98
C ALA A 329 -18.11 4.64 -10.02
N TRP A 330 -18.02 3.64 -9.14
CA TRP A 330 -19.02 3.33 -8.13
C TRP A 330 -19.33 4.55 -7.23
N VAL A 331 -18.29 5.23 -6.76
CA VAL A 331 -18.39 6.41 -5.90
C VAL A 331 -18.82 7.65 -6.69
N ILE A 332 -18.24 7.85 -7.87
CA ILE A 332 -18.55 8.99 -8.75
C ILE A 332 -20.05 9.03 -9.07
N GLN A 333 -20.66 7.89 -9.39
CA GLN A 333 -22.10 7.82 -9.66
C GLN A 333 -22.95 8.22 -8.44
N GLY A 334 -22.53 7.84 -7.24
CA GLY A 334 -23.18 8.24 -6.00
C GLY A 334 -23.17 9.76 -5.83
N PHE A 335 -22.01 10.38 -6.02
CA PHE A 335 -21.88 11.84 -5.96
C PHE A 335 -22.61 12.56 -7.09
N GLN A 336 -22.67 11.99 -8.30
CA GLN A 336 -23.45 12.55 -9.41
C GLN A 336 -24.94 12.56 -9.08
N THR A 337 -25.45 11.51 -8.43
CA THR A 337 -26.85 11.44 -8.00
C THR A 337 -27.14 12.51 -6.94
N SER A 338 -26.29 12.63 -5.91
CA SER A 338 -26.41 13.66 -4.87
C SER A 338 -26.33 15.08 -5.43
N MET A 339 -25.43 15.30 -6.39
CA MET A 339 -25.29 16.58 -7.09
C MET A 339 -26.54 16.92 -7.91
N ALA A 340 -27.06 15.97 -8.70
CA ALA A 340 -28.26 16.17 -9.50
C ALA A 340 -29.49 16.48 -8.62
N ASN A 341 -29.62 15.80 -7.47
CA ASN A 341 -30.66 16.09 -6.49
C ASN A 341 -30.56 17.52 -5.94
N ALA A 342 -29.36 17.94 -5.52
CA ALA A 342 -29.12 19.27 -5.00
C ALA A 342 -29.38 20.36 -6.06
N VAL A 343 -28.95 20.14 -7.31
CA VAL A 343 -29.26 21.05 -8.43
C VAL A 343 -30.77 21.12 -8.68
N GLY A 344 -31.48 19.99 -8.62
CA GLY A 344 -32.94 19.94 -8.74
C GLY A 344 -33.64 20.79 -7.68
N TRP A 345 -33.25 20.63 -6.41
CA TRP A 345 -33.76 21.45 -5.32
C TRP A 345 -33.40 22.93 -5.46
N ALA A 346 -32.17 23.25 -5.89
CA ALA A 346 -31.78 24.63 -6.13
C ALA A 346 -32.66 25.29 -7.21
N LYS A 347 -32.95 24.58 -8.30
CA LYS A 347 -33.85 25.05 -9.37
C LYS A 347 -35.28 25.23 -8.86
N TYR A 348 -35.77 24.28 -8.05
CA TYR A 348 -37.10 24.39 -7.42
C TYR A 348 -37.19 25.62 -6.50
N GLN A 349 -36.21 25.82 -5.62
CA GLN A 349 -36.20 26.94 -4.66
C GLN A 349 -35.99 28.30 -5.33
N SER A 350 -35.29 28.34 -6.47
CA SER A 350 -35.12 29.56 -7.27
C SER A 350 -36.29 29.83 -8.23
N SER A 351 -37.30 28.95 -8.27
CA SER A 351 -38.48 29.15 -9.10
C SER A 351 -39.21 30.44 -8.73
N GLY A 352 -39.44 31.29 -9.72
CA GLY A 352 -40.10 32.58 -9.52
C GLY A 352 -39.22 33.66 -8.90
N PHE A 353 -37.94 33.42 -8.58
CA PHE A 353 -37.05 34.40 -7.93
C PHE A 353 -36.99 35.75 -8.67
N GLU A 354 -36.81 35.71 -9.99
CA GLU A 354 -36.82 36.91 -10.85
C GLU A 354 -38.18 37.62 -10.85
N GLY A 355 -39.27 36.87 -10.75
CA GLY A 355 -40.64 37.39 -10.65
C GLY A 355 -40.83 38.14 -9.33
N THR A 356 -40.56 37.47 -8.21
CA THR A 356 -40.60 38.04 -6.85
C THR A 356 -39.73 39.30 -6.77
N ARG A 357 -38.52 39.28 -7.33
CA ARG A 357 -37.62 40.46 -7.33
C ARG A 357 -38.23 41.64 -8.09
N LYS A 358 -38.84 41.39 -9.25
CA LYS A 358 -39.50 42.43 -10.06
C LYS A 358 -40.74 42.98 -9.34
N GLU A 359 -41.54 42.12 -8.72
CA GLU A 359 -42.73 42.49 -7.97
C GLU A 359 -42.39 43.38 -6.76
N ILE A 360 -41.37 42.99 -5.97
CA ILE A 360 -40.87 43.84 -4.87
C ILE A 360 -40.46 45.22 -5.37
N LYS A 361 -39.80 45.31 -6.54
CA LYS A 361 -39.40 46.59 -7.12
C LYS A 361 -40.61 47.45 -7.46
N GLN A 362 -41.62 46.88 -8.11
CA GLN A 362 -42.86 47.58 -8.44
C GLN A 362 -43.62 48.05 -7.20
N LEU A 363 -43.74 47.18 -6.18
CA LEU A 363 -44.39 47.53 -4.92
C LEU A 363 -43.63 48.64 -4.17
N LYS A 364 -42.30 48.67 -4.24
CA LYS A 364 -41.51 49.78 -3.65
C LYS A 364 -41.82 51.11 -4.33
N ASP A 365 -41.97 51.14 -5.64
CA ASP A 365 -42.35 52.35 -6.37
C ASP A 365 -43.77 52.81 -5.97
N MET A 366 -44.73 51.86 -5.89
CA MET A 366 -46.09 52.14 -5.42
C MET A 366 -46.14 52.61 -3.96
N TYR A 367 -45.33 52.03 -3.09
CA TYR A 367 -45.22 52.40 -1.68
C TYR A 367 -44.83 53.87 -1.51
N VAL A 368 -43.87 54.36 -2.31
CA VAL A 368 -43.45 55.78 -2.27
C VAL A 368 -44.62 56.70 -2.63
N SER A 369 -45.35 56.39 -3.69
CA SER A 369 -46.53 57.17 -4.11
C SER A 369 -47.66 57.14 -3.08
N ALA A 370 -48.01 55.95 -2.57
CA ALA A 370 -49.06 55.78 -1.56
C ALA A 370 -48.71 56.50 -0.25
N LYS A 371 -47.44 56.44 0.18
CA LYS A 371 -46.95 57.14 1.37
C LYS A 371 -46.99 58.66 1.20
N ALA A 372 -46.58 59.18 0.03
CA ALA A 372 -46.67 60.61 -0.26
C ALA A 372 -48.12 61.12 -0.26
N SER A 373 -49.06 60.37 -0.81
CA SER A 373 -50.50 60.70 -0.77
C SER A 373 -51.03 60.75 0.66
N TYR A 374 -50.69 59.75 1.48
CA TYR A 374 -51.03 59.72 2.91
C TYR A 374 -50.47 60.95 3.66
N GLU A 375 -49.18 61.25 3.50
CA GLU A 375 -48.55 62.39 4.17
C GLU A 375 -49.15 63.74 3.75
N ASN A 376 -49.53 63.88 2.47
CA ASN A 376 -50.18 65.09 1.96
C ASN A 376 -51.58 65.31 2.55
N VAL A 377 -52.37 64.24 2.71
CA VAL A 377 -53.70 64.32 3.34
C VAL A 377 -53.59 64.58 4.83
N LEU A 378 -52.62 63.93 5.50
CA LEU A 378 -52.33 64.14 6.91
C LEU A 378 -51.97 65.60 7.22
N LYS A 379 -51.08 66.22 6.42
CA LYS A 379 -50.69 67.63 6.56
C LYS A 379 -51.85 68.61 6.38
N LYS A 380 -52.88 68.25 5.61
CA LYS A 380 -54.08 69.08 5.38
C LYS A 380 -55.11 68.96 6.49
N GLY A 381 -54.93 68.07 7.47
CA GLY A 381 -55.81 67.93 8.64
C GLY A 381 -57.23 67.44 8.33
N ASN A 382 -57.46 66.82 7.18
CA ASN A 382 -58.79 66.35 6.76
C ASN A 382 -59.01 64.90 7.21
N THR A 383 -59.69 64.73 8.35
CA THR A 383 -59.98 63.43 8.98
C THR A 383 -60.86 62.51 8.13
N ASP A 384 -61.85 63.06 7.40
CA ASP A 384 -62.72 62.27 6.53
C ASP A 384 -61.97 61.73 5.31
N ALA A 385 -61.11 62.57 4.72
CA ALA A 385 -60.24 62.14 3.63
C ALA A 385 -59.22 61.10 4.09
N LEU A 386 -58.73 61.18 5.33
CA LEU A 386 -57.80 60.20 5.90
C LEU A 386 -58.48 58.85 6.12
N ASN A 387 -59.73 58.82 6.62
CA ASN A 387 -60.48 57.57 6.80
C ASN A 387 -60.81 56.89 5.46
N LYS A 388 -61.03 57.65 4.38
CA LYS A 388 -61.24 57.10 3.03
C LYS A 388 -60.00 56.43 2.41
N LEU A 389 -58.81 56.67 2.96
CA LEU A 389 -57.56 56.02 2.52
C LEU A 389 -57.29 54.67 3.22
N LYS A 390 -58.12 54.30 4.19
CA LYS A 390 -58.03 52.98 4.84
C LYS A 390 -58.70 51.94 3.95
N SER A 391 -58.05 50.78 3.86
CA SER A 391 -58.60 49.60 3.22
C SER A 391 -58.76 48.50 4.27
N SER A 392 -59.91 47.82 4.24
CA SER A 392 -60.15 46.63 5.05
C SER A 392 -59.34 45.46 4.48
N ILE A 393 -58.56 44.78 5.33
CA ILE A 393 -57.77 43.61 4.94
C ILE A 393 -58.57 42.35 5.26
N PRO A 394 -59.02 41.57 4.24
CA PRO A 394 -59.73 40.33 4.48
C PRO A 394 -58.83 39.31 5.20
N SER A 395 -59.32 38.74 6.29
CA SER A 395 -58.66 37.68 7.05
C SER A 395 -59.47 36.39 7.03
N ARG A 396 -58.80 35.23 7.14
CA ARG A 396 -59.51 33.95 7.34
C ARG A 396 -60.36 33.95 8.62
N LEU A 397 -60.03 34.83 9.58
CA LEU A 397 -60.76 35.00 10.83
C LEU A 397 -62.07 35.78 10.69
N ASP A 398 -62.30 36.46 9.57
CA ASP A 398 -63.54 37.21 9.30
C ASP A 398 -64.74 36.26 9.28
N SER A 399 -64.53 35.03 8.79
CA SER A 399 -65.53 33.95 8.82
C SER A 399 -65.90 33.48 10.23
N PHE A 400 -65.12 33.87 11.23
CA PHE A 400 -65.35 33.59 12.66
C PHE A 400 -65.83 34.83 13.44
N GLY A 401 -66.26 35.90 12.75
CA GLY A 401 -66.84 37.09 13.37
C GLY A 401 -65.83 38.07 13.98
N VAL A 402 -64.54 37.92 13.65
CA VAL A 402 -63.51 38.91 14.00
C VAL A 402 -63.62 40.10 13.04
N THR A 403 -63.62 41.32 13.56
CA THR A 403 -63.66 42.53 12.73
C THR A 403 -62.38 42.64 11.89
N PRO A 404 -62.48 42.86 10.56
CA PRO A 404 -61.31 42.98 9.71
C PRO A 404 -60.39 44.12 10.16
N GLU A 405 -59.08 43.89 10.07
CA GLU A 405 -58.08 44.93 10.35
C GLU A 405 -58.14 46.00 9.24
N GLU A 406 -58.18 47.28 9.62
CA GLU A 406 -58.10 48.40 8.69
C GLU A 406 -56.69 48.98 8.69
N LYS A 407 -56.01 48.97 7.53
CA LYS A 407 -54.70 49.61 7.36
C LYS A 407 -54.72 50.62 6.23
N PHE A 408 -53.78 51.56 6.26
CA PHE A 408 -53.56 52.45 5.13
C PHE A 408 -52.89 51.69 3.98
N GLU A 409 -53.18 52.11 2.75
CA GLU A 409 -52.64 51.46 1.53
C GLU A 409 -51.10 51.31 1.55
N HIS A 410 -50.38 52.33 2.02
CA HIS A 410 -48.92 52.26 2.15
C HIS A 410 -48.45 51.23 3.19
N GLU A 411 -49.20 50.99 4.26
CA GLU A 411 -48.89 49.96 5.27
C GLU A 411 -49.13 48.55 4.70
N ILE A 412 -50.20 48.38 3.92
CA ILE A 412 -50.51 47.12 3.21
C ILE A 412 -49.39 46.78 2.23
N ILE A 413 -49.01 47.73 1.37
CA ILE A 413 -47.91 47.57 0.43
C ILE A 413 -46.59 47.31 1.18
N GLY A 414 -46.36 48.01 2.29
CA GLY A 414 -45.19 47.81 3.15
C GLY A 414 -45.10 46.39 3.72
N ASP A 415 -46.22 45.82 4.18
CA ASP A 415 -46.28 44.46 4.69
C ASP A 415 -46.13 43.41 3.57
N GLN A 416 -46.70 43.65 2.39
CA GLN A 416 -46.47 42.81 1.20
C GLN A 416 -45.00 42.80 0.76
N ILE A 417 -44.35 43.97 0.74
CA ILE A 417 -42.91 44.08 0.46
C ILE A 417 -42.12 43.24 1.46
N LYS A 418 -42.41 43.36 2.77
CA LYS A 418 -41.71 42.56 3.80
C LYS A 418 -41.92 41.06 3.60
N GLN A 419 -43.13 40.62 3.27
CA GLN A 419 -43.44 39.21 3.02
C GLN A 419 -42.67 38.68 1.81
N LEU A 420 -42.73 39.39 0.67
CA LEU A 420 -42.01 39.01 -0.54
C LEU A 420 -40.49 39.08 -0.35
N GLN A 421 -39.97 40.04 0.43
CA GLN A 421 -38.55 40.10 0.78
C GLN A 421 -38.12 38.86 1.58
N ARG A 422 -38.89 38.46 2.60
CA ARG A 422 -38.61 37.22 3.35
C ARG A 422 -38.62 35.99 2.45
N GLN A 423 -39.60 35.92 1.53
CA GLN A 423 -39.64 34.85 0.53
C GLN A 423 -38.42 34.88 -0.38
N LEU A 424 -38.03 36.06 -0.89
CA LEU A 424 -36.86 36.23 -1.75
C LEU A 424 -35.57 35.82 -1.02
N ASP A 425 -35.41 36.23 0.23
CA ASP A 425 -34.27 35.87 1.08
C ASP A 425 -34.23 34.35 1.32
N GLN A 426 -35.38 33.73 1.62
CA GLN A 426 -35.49 32.29 1.77
C GLN A 426 -35.13 31.55 0.48
N GLN A 427 -35.64 31.99 -0.67
CA GLN A 427 -35.33 31.42 -1.98
C GLN A 427 -33.82 31.53 -2.27
N GLN A 428 -33.23 32.70 -2.03
CA GLN A 428 -31.79 32.93 -2.21
C GLN A 428 -30.95 32.02 -1.32
N GLN A 429 -31.23 31.97 -0.02
CA GLN A 429 -30.46 31.17 0.93
C GLN A 429 -30.61 29.67 0.66
N SER A 430 -31.82 29.20 0.36
CA SER A 430 -32.08 27.80 0.07
C SER A 430 -31.43 27.37 -1.24
N ALA A 431 -31.59 28.15 -2.32
CA ALA A 431 -30.99 27.83 -3.61
C ALA A 431 -29.46 27.88 -3.56
N SER A 432 -28.87 28.87 -2.89
CA SER A 432 -27.41 28.96 -2.75
C SER A 432 -26.81 27.84 -1.91
N SER A 433 -27.49 27.43 -0.82
CA SER A 433 -27.08 26.27 -0.02
C SER A 433 -27.09 24.98 -0.83
N GLN A 434 -28.15 24.75 -1.62
CA GLN A 434 -28.26 23.57 -2.49
C GLN A 434 -27.20 23.59 -3.61
N MET A 435 -26.93 24.75 -4.22
CA MET A 435 -25.84 24.87 -5.19
C MET A 435 -24.45 24.61 -4.56
N ALA A 436 -24.22 25.05 -3.32
CA ALA A 436 -22.99 24.74 -2.61
C ALA A 436 -22.85 23.23 -2.32
N GLN A 437 -23.94 22.54 -1.98
CA GLN A 437 -23.95 21.09 -1.82
C GLN A 437 -23.65 20.35 -3.14
N ALA A 438 -24.18 20.85 -4.26
CA ALA A 438 -23.87 20.32 -5.59
C ALA A 438 -22.38 20.49 -5.93
N GLU A 439 -21.81 21.68 -5.72
CA GLU A 439 -20.38 21.93 -5.97
C GLU A 439 -19.49 21.12 -5.03
N ASN A 440 -19.87 20.92 -3.76
CA ASN A 440 -19.14 20.04 -2.85
C ASN A 440 -19.10 18.59 -3.38
N SER A 441 -20.20 18.10 -3.97
CA SER A 441 -20.26 16.76 -4.59
C SER A 441 -19.39 16.70 -5.86
N ALA A 442 -19.39 17.76 -6.67
CA ALA A 442 -18.49 17.89 -7.83
C ALA A 442 -17.02 17.89 -7.40
N GLU A 443 -16.68 18.60 -6.32
CA GLU A 443 -15.34 18.65 -5.77
C GLU A 443 -14.90 17.30 -5.21
N GLN A 444 -15.80 16.51 -4.60
CA GLN A 444 -15.52 15.14 -4.22
C GLN A 444 -15.17 14.28 -5.44
N ILE A 445 -15.97 14.35 -6.52
CA ILE A 445 -15.71 13.62 -7.77
C ILE A 445 -14.32 13.96 -8.33
N ARG A 446 -13.93 15.24 -8.34
CA ARG A 446 -12.61 15.69 -8.84
C ARG A 446 -11.43 15.11 -8.07
N ASN A 447 -11.66 14.68 -6.83
CA ASN A 447 -10.60 14.24 -5.91
C ASN A 447 -10.75 12.78 -5.47
N VAL A 448 -11.64 11.99 -6.07
CA VAL A 448 -11.74 10.53 -5.89
C VAL A 448 -10.54 9.85 -6.55
N GLU A 449 -9.97 8.84 -5.90
CA GLU A 449 -9.02 7.89 -6.51
C GLU A 449 -9.18 6.49 -5.89
N SER A 450 -8.91 5.43 -6.66
CA SER A 450 -8.82 4.08 -6.10
C SER A 450 -7.77 4.02 -4.98
N GLY A 451 -8.11 3.34 -3.87
CA GLY A 451 -7.22 3.21 -2.72
C GLY A 451 -5.89 2.57 -3.07
N ASP A 452 -5.92 1.54 -3.93
CA ASP A 452 -4.73 0.82 -4.39
C ASP A 452 -3.80 1.75 -5.18
N SER A 453 -4.34 2.47 -6.17
CA SER A 453 -3.57 3.42 -6.98
C SER A 453 -3.01 4.57 -6.15
N TYR A 454 -3.79 5.08 -5.19
CA TYR A 454 -3.34 6.11 -4.26
C TYR A 454 -2.18 5.60 -3.39
N ALA A 455 -2.34 4.42 -2.77
CA ALA A 455 -1.37 3.83 -1.87
C ALA A 455 -0.04 3.51 -2.57
N ILE A 456 -0.08 2.88 -3.75
CA ILE A 456 1.11 2.55 -4.55
C ILE A 456 1.89 3.84 -4.89
N LYS A 457 1.19 4.89 -5.31
CA LYS A 457 1.80 6.19 -5.63
C LYS A 457 2.44 6.85 -4.40
N GLU A 458 1.77 6.82 -3.25
CA GLU A 458 2.34 7.39 -2.03
C GLU A 458 3.52 6.56 -1.50
N ALA A 459 3.44 5.22 -1.58
CA ALA A 459 4.56 4.32 -1.27
C ALA A 459 5.77 4.60 -2.16
N ALA A 460 5.58 4.66 -3.49
CA ALA A 460 6.66 4.95 -4.44
C ALA A 460 7.37 6.27 -4.16
N LYS A 461 6.61 7.33 -3.78
CA LYS A 461 7.19 8.60 -3.34
C LYS A 461 8.00 8.47 -2.06
N ALA A 462 7.54 7.68 -1.08
CA ALA A 462 8.23 7.49 0.18
C ALA A 462 9.53 6.67 0.00
N TYR A 463 9.48 5.58 -0.76
CA TYR A 463 10.68 4.80 -1.12
C TYR A 463 11.68 5.62 -1.94
N ALA A 464 11.22 6.44 -2.89
CA ALA A 464 12.09 7.36 -3.62
C ALA A 464 12.79 8.35 -2.68
N LYS A 465 12.08 8.92 -1.68
CA LYS A 465 12.68 9.80 -0.67
C LYS A 465 13.71 9.05 0.19
N ALA A 466 13.42 7.80 0.58
CA ALA A 466 14.36 6.96 1.33
C ALA A 466 15.61 6.64 0.50
N GLY A 467 15.44 6.25 -0.78
CA GLY A 467 16.54 6.00 -1.71
C GLY A 467 17.41 7.23 -1.97
N ILE A 468 16.81 8.42 -2.13
CA ILE A 468 17.56 9.69 -2.23
C ILE A 468 18.34 9.98 -0.94
N PHE A 469 17.76 9.68 0.22
CA PHE A 469 18.46 9.84 1.49
C PHE A 469 19.64 8.86 1.61
N ALA A 470 19.45 7.60 1.23
CA ALA A 470 20.50 6.59 1.17
C ALA A 470 21.64 6.96 0.20
N MET A 471 21.30 7.48 -0.99
CA MET A 471 22.27 8.05 -1.94
C MET A 471 23.09 9.15 -1.28
N ARG A 472 22.45 10.12 -0.63
CA ARG A 472 23.15 11.24 0.01
C ARG A 472 24.07 10.78 1.14
N GLN A 473 23.65 9.80 1.93
CA GLN A 473 24.51 9.23 2.97
C GLN A 473 25.68 8.45 2.35
N SER A 474 25.45 7.71 1.26
CA SER A 474 26.51 7.01 0.52
C SER A 474 27.57 7.99 0.01
N ASN A 475 27.15 9.07 -0.66
CA ASN A 475 28.08 10.10 -1.16
C ASN A 475 28.92 10.72 -0.03
N ARG A 476 28.30 11.03 1.12
CA ARG A 476 29.02 11.56 2.30
C ARG A 476 30.06 10.59 2.85
N MET A 477 29.77 9.29 2.78
CA MET A 477 30.68 8.24 3.24
C MET A 477 31.81 8.01 2.24
N GLU A 478 31.51 8.11 0.94
CA GLU A 478 32.49 8.04 -0.15
C GLU A 478 33.48 9.20 -0.08
N GLU A 479 33.01 10.43 0.13
CA GLU A 479 33.85 11.62 0.34
C GLU A 479 34.82 11.47 1.52
N LYS A 480 34.45 10.67 2.53
CA LYS A 480 35.29 10.38 3.71
C LYS A 480 36.20 9.17 3.51
N GLY A 481 36.13 8.47 2.38
CA GLY A 481 36.85 7.21 2.15
C GLY A 481 36.39 6.07 3.07
N LEU A 482 35.16 6.14 3.58
CA LEU A 482 34.61 5.18 4.53
C LEU A 482 33.58 4.22 3.91
N LEU A 483 33.08 4.51 2.70
CA LEU A 483 32.05 3.69 2.06
C LEU A 483 32.63 2.34 1.61
N LYS A 484 32.11 1.23 2.17
CA LYS A 484 32.40 -0.13 1.70
C LYS A 484 31.54 -0.51 0.49
N LYS A 485 30.25 -0.23 0.60
CA LYS A 485 29.23 -0.50 -0.43
C LYS A 485 28.12 0.56 -0.36
N PRO A 486 27.44 0.90 -1.47
CA PRO A 486 26.34 1.86 -1.46
C PRO A 486 25.25 1.46 -0.45
N LEU A 487 24.67 2.44 0.25
CA LEU A 487 23.48 2.23 1.07
C LEU A 487 22.28 2.03 0.18
N THR A 488 21.54 0.95 0.35
CA THR A 488 20.44 0.57 -0.55
C THR A 488 19.20 0.30 0.27
N ILE A 489 18.03 0.81 -0.12
CA ILE A 489 16.77 0.40 0.48
C ILE A 489 16.32 -0.88 -0.21
N ALA A 490 16.18 -1.95 0.56
CA ALA A 490 15.79 -3.26 0.08
C ALA A 490 14.37 -3.58 0.55
N LEU A 491 13.42 -3.55 -0.38
CA LEU A 491 12.00 -3.78 -0.10
C LEU A 491 11.75 -5.28 0.02
N GLU A 492 11.18 -5.71 1.13
CA GLU A 492 10.99 -7.12 1.45
C GLU A 492 9.54 -7.58 1.20
N ASN A 493 9.36 -8.68 0.46
CA ASN A 493 8.06 -9.35 0.35
C ASN A 493 7.63 -9.89 1.71
N LEU A 494 6.40 -9.61 2.12
CA LEU A 494 5.90 -9.97 3.44
C LEU A 494 4.72 -10.96 3.36
N PHE A 495 3.48 -10.53 3.61
CA PHE A 495 2.33 -11.45 3.73
C PHE A 495 1.34 -11.38 2.55
N PRO A 496 0.88 -12.52 1.98
CA PRO A 496 0.01 -12.57 0.79
C PRO A 496 -1.26 -11.69 0.77
N GLY A 497 -1.81 -11.36 1.93
CA GLY A 497 -2.98 -10.45 2.10
C GLY A 497 -2.65 -8.96 2.03
N SER A 498 -1.39 -8.60 1.77
CA SER A 498 -0.94 -7.22 1.71
C SER A 498 -0.19 -6.94 0.40
N TYR A 499 -0.37 -5.73 -0.13
CA TYR A 499 0.28 -5.33 -1.38
C TYR A 499 1.79 -5.22 -1.20
N GLY A 500 2.55 -5.78 -2.16
CA GLY A 500 4.01 -5.84 -2.14
C GLY A 500 4.57 -7.19 -1.67
N ALA A 501 3.71 -8.10 -1.21
CA ALA A 501 4.12 -9.45 -0.84
C ALA A 501 4.23 -10.42 -2.04
N HIS A 502 3.49 -10.16 -3.13
CA HIS A 502 3.60 -10.97 -4.34
C HIS A 502 4.83 -10.50 -5.15
N PRO A 503 5.65 -11.40 -5.74
CA PRO A 503 6.83 -11.01 -6.51
C PRO A 503 6.55 -9.95 -7.59
N GLU A 504 5.42 -10.07 -8.30
CA GLU A 504 5.05 -9.10 -9.35
C GLU A 504 4.71 -7.71 -8.81
N GLU A 505 4.05 -7.64 -7.66
CA GLU A 505 3.74 -6.36 -7.00
C GLU A 505 4.99 -5.74 -6.40
N LEU A 506 5.90 -6.56 -5.86
CA LEU A 506 7.17 -6.10 -5.36
C LEU A 506 8.02 -5.50 -6.49
N MET A 507 8.06 -6.17 -7.65
CA MET A 507 8.71 -5.64 -8.85
C MET A 507 8.07 -4.33 -9.30
N GLU A 508 6.74 -4.26 -9.36
CA GLU A 508 5.99 -3.04 -9.71
C GLU A 508 6.30 -1.88 -8.73
N LEU A 509 6.31 -2.17 -7.43
CA LEU A 509 6.60 -1.19 -6.39
C LEU A 509 8.04 -0.65 -6.50
N VAL A 510 9.02 -1.52 -6.77
CA VAL A 510 10.41 -1.11 -7.03
C VAL A 510 10.52 -0.28 -8.31
N GLU A 511 9.85 -0.68 -9.40
CA GLU A 511 9.85 0.06 -10.67
C GLU A 511 9.26 1.46 -10.47
N HIS A 512 8.06 1.58 -9.88
CA HIS A 512 7.45 2.88 -9.59
C HIS A 512 8.29 3.74 -8.64
N SER A 513 8.94 3.14 -7.64
CA SER A 513 9.83 3.85 -6.72
C SER A 513 11.07 4.39 -7.43
N ARG A 514 11.68 3.58 -8.31
CA ARG A 514 12.83 3.98 -9.14
C ARG A 514 12.45 5.08 -10.12
N GLU A 515 11.32 4.96 -10.81
CA GLU A 515 10.80 5.99 -11.72
C GLU A 515 10.55 7.31 -11.00
N THR A 516 9.92 7.25 -9.82
CA THR A 516 9.70 8.44 -8.98
C THR A 516 11.02 9.06 -8.55
N MET A 517 12.00 8.25 -8.14
CA MET A 517 13.34 8.73 -7.80
C MET A 517 14.04 9.39 -9.00
N VAL A 518 13.93 8.80 -10.20
CA VAL A 518 14.48 9.38 -11.44
C VAL A 518 13.86 10.76 -11.70
N GLN A 519 12.53 10.88 -11.62
CA GLN A 519 11.84 12.16 -11.80
C GLN A 519 12.39 13.23 -10.84
N GLU A 520 12.51 12.92 -9.55
CA GLU A 520 13.05 13.86 -8.55
C GLU A 520 14.53 14.22 -8.80
N LEU A 521 15.35 13.28 -9.25
CA LEU A 521 16.76 13.53 -9.55
C LEU A 521 16.97 14.35 -10.84
N THR A 522 16.08 14.22 -11.82
CA THR A 522 16.15 14.95 -13.09
C THR A 522 15.61 16.39 -13.02
N LYS A 523 14.77 16.70 -12.02
CA LYS A 523 14.26 18.07 -11.80
C LYS A 523 15.41 19.08 -11.76
N SER A 524 15.18 20.24 -12.36
CA SER A 524 16.20 21.28 -12.45
C SER A 524 16.54 21.83 -11.05
N LYS A 525 17.72 22.46 -10.92
CA LYS A 525 18.12 23.08 -9.64
C LYS A 525 17.19 24.24 -9.26
N GLU A 526 16.63 24.94 -10.24
CA GLU A 526 15.64 26.00 -10.07
C GLU A 526 14.34 25.45 -9.46
N GLU A 527 13.96 24.22 -9.82
CA GLU A 527 12.84 23.47 -9.22
C GLU A 527 13.22 22.78 -7.90
N LYS A 528 14.39 23.08 -7.32
CA LYS A 528 14.98 22.44 -6.14
C LYS A 528 15.28 20.94 -6.31
N GLY A 529 15.48 20.49 -7.55
CA GLY A 529 15.94 19.14 -7.88
C GLY A 529 17.48 19.01 -7.93
N TYR A 530 17.96 17.89 -8.49
CA TYR A 530 19.40 17.58 -8.57
C TYR A 530 20.03 17.89 -9.94
N GLY A 531 19.22 18.07 -10.98
CA GLY A 531 19.67 18.35 -12.34
C GLY A 531 20.54 17.25 -12.95
N TYR A 532 20.31 15.98 -12.56
CA TYR A 532 21.03 14.85 -13.16
C TYR A 532 20.45 14.49 -14.53
N SER A 533 21.30 13.93 -15.41
CA SER A 533 20.81 13.32 -16.64
C SER A 533 19.94 12.10 -16.31
N GLU A 534 18.99 11.79 -17.19
CA GLU A 534 18.09 10.65 -17.01
C GLU A 534 18.85 9.33 -16.86
N GLU A 535 19.90 9.11 -17.66
CA GLU A 535 20.75 7.92 -17.58
C GLU A 535 21.44 7.80 -16.21
N LYS A 536 22.03 8.90 -15.72
CA LYS A 536 22.66 8.94 -14.40
C LYS A 536 21.64 8.69 -13.30
N ALA A 537 20.47 9.32 -13.39
CA ALA A 537 19.40 9.16 -12.42
C ALA A 537 18.89 7.71 -12.37
N LYS A 538 18.72 7.04 -13.53
CA LYS A 538 18.33 5.62 -13.62
C LYS A 538 19.35 4.70 -12.94
N LYS A 539 20.64 4.93 -13.17
CA LYS A 539 21.72 4.16 -12.52
C LYS A 539 21.70 4.32 -11.00
N ILE A 540 21.55 5.55 -10.52
CA ILE A 540 21.45 5.86 -9.08
C ILE A 540 20.20 5.20 -8.47
N ALA A 541 19.04 5.31 -9.12
CA ALA A 541 17.81 4.70 -8.64
C ALA A 541 17.92 3.17 -8.54
N ALA A 542 18.52 2.53 -9.53
CA ALA A 542 18.78 1.08 -9.51
C ALA A 542 19.76 0.66 -8.39
N GLN A 543 20.74 1.51 -8.08
CA GLN A 543 21.73 1.28 -7.04
C GLN A 543 21.18 1.43 -5.61
N HIS A 544 20.18 2.30 -5.41
CA HIS A 544 19.70 2.67 -4.07
C HIS A 544 18.31 2.14 -3.71
N ILE A 545 17.62 1.48 -4.65
CA ILE A 545 16.31 0.85 -4.44
C ILE A 545 16.34 -0.54 -5.06
N THR A 546 16.25 -1.58 -4.24
CA THR A 546 16.25 -3.01 -4.63
C THR A 546 15.21 -3.77 -3.82
N THR A 547 15.17 -5.09 -3.96
CA THR A 547 14.38 -5.97 -3.08
C THR A 547 15.29 -6.73 -2.11
N THR A 548 14.72 -7.05 -0.95
CA THR A 548 15.07 -8.24 -0.19
C THR A 548 14.09 -9.32 -0.64
N LEU A 549 14.59 -10.43 -1.20
CA LEU A 549 13.74 -11.59 -1.43
C LEU A 549 13.80 -12.47 -0.19
N ASP A 550 12.67 -12.63 0.47
CA ASP A 550 12.52 -13.57 1.58
C ASP A 550 11.89 -14.87 1.08
N THR A 551 12.56 -15.99 1.34
CA THR A 551 12.16 -17.31 0.83
C THR A 551 10.96 -17.89 1.58
N GLY A 552 10.87 -17.66 2.90
CA GLY A 552 9.74 -18.11 3.70
C GLY A 552 8.45 -17.39 3.35
N HIS A 553 8.50 -16.06 3.33
CA HIS A 553 7.39 -15.19 2.92
C HIS A 553 6.89 -15.53 1.52
N LEU A 554 7.79 -15.86 0.59
CA LEU A 554 7.40 -16.31 -0.74
C LEU A 554 6.64 -17.64 -0.69
N ASN A 555 7.11 -18.61 0.10
CA ASN A 555 6.47 -19.92 0.26
C ASN A 555 5.09 -19.82 0.95
N MET A 556 4.81 -18.77 1.72
CA MET A 556 3.47 -18.54 2.30
C MET A 556 2.35 -18.36 1.26
N TRP A 557 2.69 -18.10 -0.01
CA TRP A 557 1.71 -18.09 -1.09
C TRP A 557 1.15 -19.48 -1.41
N ARG A 558 1.84 -20.57 -0.99
CA ARG A 558 1.42 -21.96 -1.25
C ARG A 558 0.01 -22.25 -0.75
N LYS A 559 -0.35 -21.80 0.45
CA LYS A 559 -1.70 -22.02 1.01
C LYS A 559 -2.83 -21.38 0.18
N HIS A 560 -2.50 -20.48 -0.72
CA HIS A 560 -3.45 -19.80 -1.61
C HIS A 560 -3.41 -20.35 -3.03
N TRP A 561 -2.54 -21.32 -3.32
CA TRP A 561 -2.49 -21.98 -4.61
C TRP A 561 -3.71 -22.88 -4.79
N LYS A 562 -4.49 -22.62 -5.84
CA LYS A 562 -5.61 -23.47 -6.23
C LYS A 562 -5.07 -24.77 -6.81
N THR A 563 -5.35 -25.85 -6.11
CA THR A 563 -5.00 -27.19 -6.55
C THR A 563 -5.89 -27.64 -7.70
N ASP A 564 -5.29 -28.32 -8.67
CA ASP A 564 -6.00 -29.07 -9.70
C ASP A 564 -6.47 -30.40 -9.08
N PRO A 565 -7.80 -30.66 -9.01
CA PRO A 565 -8.34 -31.89 -8.44
C PRO A 565 -7.98 -33.14 -9.25
N GLU A 566 -7.53 -33.00 -10.51
CA GLU A 566 -7.08 -34.12 -11.35
C GLU A 566 -5.61 -34.50 -11.08
N LYS A 567 -4.84 -33.64 -10.40
CA LYS A 567 -3.44 -33.88 -10.05
C LYS A 567 -3.27 -34.41 -8.63
N SER A 568 -2.22 -35.18 -8.41
CA SER A 568 -1.78 -35.55 -7.06
C SER A 568 -1.32 -34.32 -6.27
N MET A 569 -1.24 -34.44 -4.95
CA MET A 569 -0.72 -33.37 -4.08
C MET A 569 0.72 -32.99 -4.47
N LYS A 570 1.56 -33.97 -4.79
CA LYS A 570 2.94 -33.77 -5.23
C LYS A 570 3.03 -33.00 -6.55
N GLU A 571 2.22 -33.35 -7.54
CA GLU A 571 2.19 -32.63 -8.82
C GLU A 571 1.71 -31.18 -8.63
N ASN A 572 0.73 -30.94 -7.76
CA ASN A 572 0.30 -29.58 -7.42
C ASN A 572 1.40 -28.78 -6.69
N ASP A 573 2.15 -29.42 -5.79
CA ASP A 573 3.29 -28.79 -5.12
C ASP A 573 4.42 -28.46 -6.10
N GLU A 574 4.68 -29.35 -7.07
CA GLU A 574 5.67 -29.14 -8.14
C GLU A 574 5.27 -27.98 -9.07
N ASP A 575 3.98 -27.83 -9.40
CA ASP A 575 3.49 -26.68 -10.17
C ASP A 575 3.74 -25.35 -9.43
N TYR A 576 3.48 -25.31 -8.12
CA TYR A 576 3.73 -24.13 -7.30
C TYR A 576 5.22 -23.83 -7.16
N ASP A 577 6.05 -24.85 -6.93
CA ASP A 577 7.51 -24.71 -6.90
C ASP A 577 8.04 -24.14 -8.22
N GLN A 578 7.53 -24.61 -9.35
CA GLN A 578 7.92 -24.09 -10.66
C GLN A 578 7.52 -22.62 -10.82
N TRP A 579 6.30 -22.24 -10.43
CA TRP A 579 5.87 -20.85 -10.42
C TRP A 579 6.80 -19.97 -9.55
N MET A 580 7.18 -20.47 -8.37
CA MET A 580 8.09 -19.76 -7.47
C MET A 580 9.45 -19.54 -8.12
N LEU A 581 10.05 -20.58 -8.72
CA LEU A 581 11.34 -20.49 -9.40
C LEU A 581 11.30 -19.54 -10.60
N ASP A 582 10.21 -19.55 -11.37
CA ASP A 582 10.02 -18.63 -12.49
C ASP A 582 9.96 -17.17 -12.03
N MET A 583 9.29 -16.90 -10.89
CA MET A 583 9.26 -15.56 -10.30
C MET A 583 10.64 -15.11 -9.80
N VAL A 584 11.36 -15.98 -9.10
CA VAL A 584 12.74 -15.70 -8.65
C VAL A 584 13.65 -15.43 -9.85
N GLU A 585 13.56 -16.23 -10.91
CA GLU A 585 14.34 -16.04 -12.13
C GLU A 585 14.02 -14.69 -12.80
N LYS A 586 12.74 -14.35 -12.90
CA LYS A 586 12.27 -13.06 -13.46
C LYS A 586 12.84 -11.87 -12.68
N MET A 587 12.80 -11.92 -11.35
CA MET A 587 13.37 -10.87 -10.49
C MET A 587 14.90 -10.78 -10.62
N ALA A 588 15.59 -11.92 -10.68
CA ALA A 588 17.03 -11.99 -10.83
C ALA A 588 17.49 -11.43 -12.19
N LYS A 589 16.83 -11.81 -13.30
CA LYS A 589 17.10 -11.29 -14.66
C LYS A 589 16.90 -9.77 -14.76
N LYS A 590 15.96 -9.22 -14.00
CA LYS A 590 15.73 -7.77 -13.90
C LYS A 590 16.72 -7.04 -12.99
N ASN A 591 17.67 -7.75 -12.36
CA ASN A 591 18.62 -7.21 -11.39
C ASN A 591 17.94 -6.42 -10.27
N MET A 592 16.86 -7.00 -9.72
CA MET A 592 16.08 -6.39 -8.65
C MET A 592 16.44 -6.93 -7.27
N ILE A 593 16.90 -8.17 -7.19
CA ILE A 593 17.31 -8.83 -5.95
C ILE A 593 18.64 -8.24 -5.50
N GLY A 594 18.60 -7.39 -4.47
CA GLY A 594 19.79 -6.80 -3.85
C GLY A 594 20.22 -7.52 -2.57
N HIS A 595 19.25 -8.13 -1.88
CA HIS A 595 19.42 -8.82 -0.60
C HIS A 595 18.54 -10.07 -0.56
N VAL A 596 18.90 -11.08 0.22
CA VAL A 596 18.12 -12.32 0.37
C VAL A 596 18.04 -12.69 1.84
N HIS A 597 16.81 -12.91 2.31
CA HIS A 597 16.54 -13.62 3.55
C HIS A 597 16.26 -15.08 3.23
N ILE A 598 16.84 -15.97 4.04
CA ILE A 598 16.78 -17.41 3.85
C ILE A 598 16.22 -18.04 5.12
N ASP A 599 14.98 -18.49 5.00
CA ASP A 599 14.28 -19.29 5.97
C ASP A 599 13.30 -20.22 5.24
N ASP A 600 12.77 -21.19 5.97
CA ASP A 600 11.87 -22.21 5.45
C ASP A 600 10.56 -22.27 6.25
N ASN A 601 9.52 -22.82 5.65
CA ASN A 601 8.25 -23.11 6.31
C ASN A 601 7.46 -24.13 5.49
N TYR A 602 6.23 -24.43 5.93
CA TYR A 602 5.34 -25.37 5.23
C TYR A 602 4.36 -24.69 4.25
N GLY A 603 4.48 -23.37 4.08
CA GLY A 603 3.64 -22.55 3.21
C GLY A 603 2.35 -22.02 3.86
N TYR A 604 2.15 -22.27 5.15
CA TYR A 604 0.96 -21.81 5.90
C TYR A 604 1.21 -20.53 6.69
N HIS A 605 2.33 -20.48 7.41
CA HIS A 605 2.72 -19.41 8.31
C HIS A 605 4.19 -19.09 8.16
N ASP A 606 4.55 -17.93 8.71
CA ASP A 606 5.92 -17.45 8.80
C ASP A 606 6.59 -18.12 10.01
N ASP A 607 7.03 -19.36 9.80
CA ASP A 607 7.54 -20.23 10.86
C ASP A 607 9.04 -20.01 11.14
N HIS A 608 9.77 -19.40 10.20
CA HIS A 608 11.22 -19.21 10.23
C HIS A 608 11.96 -20.50 10.65
N LEU A 609 11.65 -21.61 9.99
CA LEU A 609 12.38 -22.87 10.12
C LEU A 609 13.74 -22.74 9.46
N ALA A 610 14.69 -23.58 9.88
CA ALA A 610 15.96 -23.64 9.19
C ALA A 610 15.77 -24.19 7.76
N PRO A 611 16.48 -23.64 6.76
CA PRO A 611 16.50 -24.17 5.40
C PRO A 611 16.68 -25.68 5.33
N GLY A 612 15.70 -26.36 4.71
CA GLY A 612 15.65 -27.80 4.58
C GLY A 612 14.80 -28.53 5.62
N GLU A 613 14.21 -27.82 6.58
CA GLU A 613 13.24 -28.38 7.52
C GLU A 613 11.78 -28.13 7.10
N GLY A 614 11.54 -27.27 6.10
CA GLY A 614 10.23 -27.03 5.51
C GLY A 614 10.11 -27.64 4.12
N ASN A 615 9.28 -27.03 3.26
CA ASN A 615 9.03 -27.49 1.91
C ASN A 615 9.36 -26.46 0.82
N ALA A 616 9.98 -25.33 1.17
CA ALA A 616 10.37 -24.34 0.16
C ALA A 616 11.55 -24.88 -0.67
N PRO A 617 11.58 -24.67 -2.01
CA PRO A 617 12.66 -25.11 -2.88
C PRO A 617 13.92 -24.22 -2.78
N ILE A 618 14.42 -23.96 -1.57
CA ILE A 618 15.46 -22.96 -1.25
C ILE A 618 16.73 -23.18 -2.07
N ARG A 619 17.28 -24.40 -2.10
CA ARG A 619 18.49 -24.70 -2.88
C ARG A 619 18.35 -24.31 -4.35
N LYS A 620 17.18 -24.62 -4.96
CA LYS A 620 16.89 -24.29 -6.36
C LYS A 620 16.74 -22.77 -6.55
N MET A 621 16.09 -22.07 -5.62
CA MET A 621 15.99 -20.60 -5.66
C MET A 621 17.37 -19.95 -5.62
N LEU A 622 18.26 -20.37 -4.72
CA LEU A 622 19.64 -19.88 -4.63
C LEU A 622 20.42 -20.18 -5.92
N GLU A 623 20.28 -21.38 -6.48
CA GLU A 623 20.88 -21.76 -7.76
C GLU A 623 20.44 -20.81 -8.89
N VAL A 624 19.14 -20.55 -9.01
CA VAL A 624 18.58 -19.62 -10.00
C VAL A 624 19.16 -18.22 -9.84
N MET A 625 19.22 -17.70 -8.62
CA MET A 625 19.78 -16.37 -8.34
C MET A 625 21.28 -16.30 -8.69
N LYS A 626 22.08 -17.29 -8.28
CA LYS A 626 23.53 -17.35 -8.54
C LYS A 626 23.83 -17.48 -10.04
N LYS A 627 23.09 -18.32 -10.77
CA LYS A 627 23.20 -18.43 -12.24
C LYS A 627 22.91 -17.11 -12.96
N ASN A 628 22.02 -16.28 -12.41
CA ASN A 628 21.71 -14.95 -12.92
C ASN A 628 22.62 -13.84 -12.34
N GLY A 629 23.74 -14.22 -11.72
CA GLY A 629 24.81 -13.27 -11.33
C GLY A 629 24.60 -12.58 -9.99
N TYR A 630 23.72 -13.09 -9.12
CA TYR A 630 23.53 -12.56 -7.78
C TYR A 630 24.81 -12.65 -6.92
N LYS A 631 25.14 -11.55 -6.24
CA LYS A 631 26.34 -11.39 -5.40
C LYS A 631 26.06 -10.69 -4.07
N GLY A 632 24.79 -10.44 -3.76
CA GLY A 632 24.39 -9.73 -2.55
C GLY A 632 24.55 -10.60 -1.30
N GLU A 633 24.20 -10.02 -0.15
CA GLU A 633 24.21 -10.74 1.11
C GLU A 633 23.03 -11.71 1.23
N MET A 634 23.33 -12.93 1.66
CA MET A 634 22.38 -14.00 1.96
C MET A 634 22.34 -14.17 3.48
N ILE A 635 21.21 -13.87 4.11
CA ILE A 635 21.06 -13.84 5.55
C ILE A 635 20.08 -14.95 5.96
N VAL A 636 20.54 -15.89 6.78
CA VAL A 636 19.65 -16.90 7.37
C VAL A 636 18.86 -16.25 8.51
N GLU A 637 17.55 -16.41 8.52
CA GLU A 637 16.67 -15.81 9.51
C GLU A 637 16.16 -16.84 10.52
N PRO A 638 16.80 -16.96 11.69
CA PRO A 638 16.38 -17.92 12.69
C PRO A 638 15.07 -17.48 13.36
N GLY A 639 14.11 -18.39 13.49
CA GLY A 639 12.95 -18.22 14.37
C GLY A 639 12.75 -19.43 15.27
N ALA A 640 12.47 -20.59 14.68
CA ALA A 640 12.22 -21.82 15.43
C ALA A 640 13.45 -22.31 16.21
N ASP A 641 14.67 -22.06 15.72
CA ASP A 641 15.87 -22.51 16.41
C ASP A 641 16.21 -21.71 17.67
N TYR A 642 15.58 -20.54 17.90
CA TYR A 642 15.72 -19.86 19.19
C TYR A 642 15.20 -20.69 20.38
N TYR A 643 14.39 -21.72 20.13
CA TYR A 643 13.96 -22.68 21.15
C TYR A 643 15.03 -23.73 21.51
N THR A 644 16.03 -23.94 20.64
CA THR A 644 17.08 -24.95 20.83
C THR A 644 18.48 -24.35 20.99
N ASP A 645 18.69 -23.13 20.50
CA ASP A 645 19.92 -22.34 20.62
C ASP A 645 19.59 -20.86 20.83
N GLN A 646 20.06 -20.29 21.94
CA GLN A 646 19.83 -18.88 22.29
C GLN A 646 20.47 -17.88 21.29
N ASN A 647 21.42 -18.33 20.47
CA ASN A 647 22.06 -17.51 19.45
C ASN A 647 21.43 -17.66 18.06
N GLY A 648 20.58 -18.67 17.83
CA GLY A 648 19.98 -18.97 16.52
C GLY A 648 20.97 -19.47 15.46
N PHE A 649 22.22 -19.74 15.85
CA PHE A 649 23.28 -20.13 14.91
C PHE A 649 23.08 -21.54 14.35
N ASN A 650 22.39 -22.40 15.10
CA ASN A 650 21.97 -23.72 14.61
C ASN A 650 21.26 -23.65 13.24
N SER A 651 20.50 -22.58 12.95
CA SER A 651 19.84 -22.42 11.64
C SER A 651 20.86 -22.27 10.50
N VAL A 652 21.97 -21.57 10.74
CA VAL A 652 23.05 -21.43 9.76
C VAL A 652 23.73 -22.77 9.52
N GLU A 653 24.01 -23.54 10.58
CA GLU A 653 24.62 -24.87 10.46
C GLU A 653 23.73 -25.86 9.69
N LYS A 654 22.43 -25.87 10.00
CA LYS A 654 21.43 -26.65 9.26
C LYS A 654 21.38 -26.23 7.79
N THR A 655 21.46 -24.93 7.51
CA THR A 655 21.53 -24.41 6.13
C THR A 655 22.79 -24.90 5.41
N TRP A 656 23.96 -24.88 6.07
CA TRP A 656 25.19 -25.42 5.50
C TRP A 656 25.05 -26.90 5.13
N ARG A 657 24.41 -27.69 6.00
CA ARG A 657 24.10 -29.09 5.73
C ARG A 657 23.13 -29.26 4.56
N HIS A 658 22.04 -28.51 4.52
CA HIS A 658 21.04 -28.58 3.45
C HIS A 658 21.62 -28.24 2.07
N LEU A 659 22.47 -27.21 1.99
CA LEU A 659 23.17 -26.84 0.77
C LEU A 659 24.33 -27.78 0.43
N GLY A 660 24.74 -28.65 1.35
CA GLY A 660 25.89 -29.53 1.17
C GLY A 660 27.20 -28.76 1.09
N ILE A 661 27.32 -27.65 1.84
CA ILE A 661 28.54 -26.83 1.86
C ILE A 661 29.69 -27.67 2.44
N PRO A 662 30.84 -27.78 1.78
CA PRO A 662 31.95 -28.57 2.30
C PRO A 662 32.51 -28.01 3.61
N MET A 663 32.98 -28.89 4.51
CA MET A 663 33.64 -28.49 5.75
C MET A 663 35.14 -28.24 5.62
N GLY A 664 35.61 -28.00 4.39
CA GLY A 664 37.02 -27.83 4.07
C GLY A 664 37.92 -28.96 4.57
N ASN A 665 39.15 -28.59 4.97
CA ASN A 665 40.23 -29.51 5.37
C ASN A 665 39.98 -30.29 6.67
N THR A 666 38.77 -30.27 7.23
CA THR A 666 38.44 -31.03 8.45
C THR A 666 38.33 -32.53 8.18
N GLY A 667 38.16 -32.95 6.92
CA GLY A 667 37.99 -34.36 6.55
C GLY A 667 36.71 -35.00 7.10
N ARG A 668 35.77 -34.18 7.60
CA ARG A 668 34.51 -34.61 8.21
C ARG A 668 33.32 -34.18 7.36
N ASN A 669 32.18 -34.83 7.55
CA ASN A 669 30.88 -34.40 7.01
C ASN A 669 29.99 -33.79 8.11
N TRP A 670 28.96 -33.02 7.74
CA TRP A 670 28.09 -32.33 8.70
C TRP A 670 27.39 -33.28 9.69
N ALA A 671 27.12 -34.53 9.30
CA ALA A 671 26.56 -35.54 10.20
C ALA A 671 27.52 -35.92 11.35
N GLN A 672 28.83 -35.78 11.16
CA GLN A 672 29.86 -36.02 12.17
C GLN A 672 30.08 -34.80 13.10
N VAL A 673 29.61 -33.62 12.73
CA VAL A 673 29.80 -32.37 13.50
C VAL A 673 28.68 -32.11 14.50
N GLN A 674 27.48 -32.64 14.27
CA GLN A 674 26.34 -32.50 15.20
C GLN A 674 26.62 -33.06 16.61
N ASN A 675 27.63 -33.92 16.76
CA ASN A 675 28.12 -34.46 18.04
C ASN A 675 29.51 -33.94 18.44
N TYR A 676 30.04 -32.93 17.74
CA TYR A 676 31.38 -32.41 17.95
C TYR A 676 31.38 -31.21 18.89
N TRP A 677 32.34 -31.19 19.81
CA TRP A 677 32.43 -30.22 20.91
C TRP A 677 32.93 -28.81 20.51
N ALA A 678 33.16 -28.55 19.22
CA ALA A 678 33.63 -27.24 18.78
C ALA A 678 32.51 -26.19 18.92
N GLY A 679 32.67 -25.25 19.88
CA GLY A 679 31.76 -24.11 20.05
C GLY A 679 31.01 -24.06 21.39
N GLN A 680 31.08 -25.10 22.23
CA GLN A 680 30.47 -25.05 23.57
C GLN A 680 31.35 -24.22 24.53
N ASN A 681 30.82 -23.08 24.99
CA ASN A 681 31.51 -22.14 25.90
C ASN A 681 31.41 -22.53 27.39
N ALA A 682 30.78 -23.66 27.72
CA ALA A 682 30.76 -24.19 29.08
C ALA A 682 31.74 -25.37 29.16
N PRO A 683 32.69 -25.40 30.12
CA PRO A 683 33.43 -26.63 30.37
C PRO A 683 32.44 -27.75 30.72
N PRO A 684 32.68 -28.99 30.29
CA PRO A 684 31.79 -30.09 30.60
C PRO A 684 31.60 -30.18 32.12
N TYR A 685 30.34 -30.16 32.58
CA TYR A 685 30.02 -30.28 34.01
C TYR A 685 30.39 -31.65 34.60
N PHE A 686 30.77 -32.60 33.74
CA PHE A 686 31.15 -33.96 34.10
C PHE A 686 32.10 -34.53 33.05
N LEU A 687 33.21 -35.13 33.51
CA LEU A 687 34.11 -35.95 32.70
C LEU A 687 33.57 -37.39 32.72
N PHE A 688 33.56 -38.07 31.56
CA PHE A 688 33.23 -39.50 31.47
C PHE A 688 34.34 -40.25 30.74
N GLY A 689 34.57 -41.52 31.09
CA GLY A 689 35.62 -42.36 30.51
C GLY A 689 36.94 -42.30 31.27
N ASN A 690 38.05 -42.66 30.61
CA ASN A 690 39.36 -42.86 31.23
C ASN A 690 39.98 -41.61 31.89
N LEU A 691 39.39 -40.43 31.67
CA LEU A 691 39.77 -39.15 32.29
C LEU A 691 38.98 -38.86 33.58
N SER A 692 37.87 -39.56 33.84
CA SER A 692 37.17 -39.51 35.12
C SER A 692 37.91 -40.39 36.14
N PRO A 693 38.09 -39.96 37.39
CA PRO A 693 38.60 -40.85 38.44
C PRO A 693 37.71 -42.09 38.53
N ASN A 694 38.34 -43.27 38.63
CA ASN A 694 37.62 -44.53 38.84
C ASN A 694 36.81 -44.39 40.14
N PRO A 695 35.47 -44.58 40.13
CA PRO A 695 34.65 -44.43 41.33
C PRO A 695 35.01 -45.41 42.45
N GLU A 696 35.75 -46.48 42.16
CA GLU A 696 36.29 -47.42 43.16
C GLU A 696 37.66 -47.00 43.75
N GLU A 697 38.33 -46.00 43.16
CA GLU A 697 39.60 -45.45 43.67
C GLU A 697 39.39 -44.05 44.27
N TRP A 698 39.67 -43.90 45.56
CA TRP A 698 39.64 -42.58 46.20
C TRP A 698 40.88 -41.76 45.79
N LYS A 699 40.73 -40.90 44.78
CA LYS A 699 41.74 -39.91 44.35
C LYS A 699 41.22 -38.49 44.50
N LEU A 700 42.08 -37.60 45.00
CA LEU A 700 41.81 -36.17 45.01
C LEU A 700 41.86 -35.62 43.57
N TRP A 701 40.98 -34.66 43.27
CA TRP A 701 40.92 -33.99 41.96
C TRP A 701 42.24 -33.36 41.52
N SER A 702 43.13 -33.03 42.46
CA SER A 702 44.49 -32.53 42.19
C SER A 702 45.44 -33.58 41.59
N GLY A 703 45.04 -34.86 41.56
CA GLY A 703 45.82 -35.97 40.99
C GLY A 703 45.35 -36.43 39.60
N VAL A 704 44.35 -35.76 39.03
CA VAL A 704 43.88 -36.01 37.66
C VAL A 704 44.77 -35.19 36.70
N PRO A 705 45.24 -35.75 35.57
CA PRO A 705 45.97 -34.97 34.57
C PRO A 705 45.11 -33.79 34.12
N LEU A 706 45.65 -32.57 34.19
CA LEU A 706 45.03 -31.42 33.54
C LEU A 706 45.34 -31.51 32.04
N GLU A 707 44.34 -31.24 31.20
CA GLU A 707 44.56 -30.97 29.77
C GLU A 707 45.40 -29.71 29.55
#